data_AF-A0A7I8MP27-F1
#
_entry.id   AF-A0A7I8MP27-F1
#
_cell.length_a   1.000
_cell.length_b   1.000
_cell.length_c   1.000
_cell.angle_alpha   90.00
_cell.angle_beta   90.00
_cell.angle_gamma   90.00
#
_symmetry.space_group_name_H-M   'P 1'
#
loop_
_entity.id
_entity.type
_entity.pdbx_description
1 polymer ?
#
loop_
_entity_poly.entity_id
_entity_poly.type
_entity_poly.pdbx_seq_one_letter_code
_entity_poly.pdbx_strand_id
1 'polypeptide(L)'
;MASDSFQKRVNNLKRRLPGAMSRDRYRIQRGFSELHRLWKTGRRHEARGRLDRLDRQLKQSIERRQWRRSHRPSPDLTADLPIAKKANLIIDAITSNRVVVISGETGSGKTTQIPKLCLMAGCGIDGMIGCTQPRRIAAVTVAQRIAEEIGESVGGSVGYKIRFTDRSRDDGFIKIMTDGILLSEAQSDRYLNAYDTIIVDEAHERSINIDFVLGVLRTLIDKRRDLKVIITSATIDTGKFAKAFGDAPIIEVSGRRYPVDVRYPGDPGTVLPSEDDTHVESAVATVSRLLQTRRRGDILVFMPTEQDIRECCAALGGIADRPTTILPLYARLSGSDQQRVFAACRGQKIIVSTNVAETSITIPGITYVVDTGLARIPRYNPRTRITALPVVPISRSSADQRKGRCGRVADGICIRLYPEEEYLARPLHTPPEILRANLAEVILRMIALNLGDIENFPFVDGPAPQSVRDGFDHLSELGAIRESGGKAGKRRCVLTGEGRVMARMPLDPRLAKILIRAHREKCLHAAAVIVAALSIQDPRERPAGQSKAADAAHGRFQHPASDFLTLLNIWHAFQEAVRAKKSWGPAKRFCKMHYLSVRRMREWRDVLQQIAVVLREQGMLKGSLKDDIIVSPEMGPSHPNVSGDSHLDSQRLPFQYRPEETRYALYCRQRPRDNDFPGFRSVQTPPGMGGGCRTCGDHPAFCPNCGRNRQCLAGRIGWRPLPVHPSGPPLGTQTG
;
A
#
# COMPACT_ATOMS: atom_id res chain seq x y z
N MET A 1 29.19 -56.28 -7.54
CA MET A 1 28.50 -56.40 -6.19
C MET A 1 28.41 -55.04 -5.51
N ALA A 2 29.26 -54.05 -5.95
CA ALA A 2 29.29 -52.68 -5.40
C ALA A 2 28.31 -51.77 -6.14
N SER A 3 27.95 -52.09 -7.38
CA SER A 3 26.99 -51.31 -8.19
C SER A 3 25.55 -51.68 -7.84
N ASP A 4 25.30 -52.93 -7.37
CA ASP A 4 23.96 -53.41 -6.94
C ASP A 4 23.62 -52.91 -5.53
N SER A 5 24.60 -52.70 -4.70
CA SER A 5 24.43 -52.16 -3.33
C SER A 5 24.23 -50.64 -3.35
N PHE A 6 24.76 -49.95 -4.27
CA PHE A 6 24.59 -48.49 -4.41
C PHE A 6 23.18 -48.17 -4.96
N GLN A 7 22.76 -48.91 -5.95
CA GLN A 7 21.42 -48.67 -6.52
C GLN A 7 20.33 -49.04 -5.51
N LYS A 8 20.59 -50.01 -4.73
CA LYS A 8 19.61 -50.37 -3.68
C LYS A 8 19.49 -49.25 -2.64
N ARG A 9 20.53 -48.71 -2.28
CA ARG A 9 20.47 -47.60 -1.30
C ARG A 9 19.77 -46.37 -1.90
N VAL A 10 20.07 -46.11 -3.11
CA VAL A 10 19.40 -44.95 -3.75
C VAL A 10 17.90 -45.20 -3.82
N ASN A 11 17.50 -46.42 -4.21
CA ASN A 11 16.06 -46.73 -4.26
C ASN A 11 15.41 -46.64 -2.87
N ASN A 12 16.19 -47.11 -1.91
CA ASN A 12 15.67 -46.96 -0.53
C ASN A 12 15.44 -45.49 -0.16
N LEU A 13 16.35 -44.62 -0.49
CA LEU A 13 16.15 -43.19 -0.17
C LEU A 13 14.95 -42.64 -0.93
N LYS A 14 14.78 -43.07 -2.18
CA LYS A 14 13.63 -42.55 -2.96
C LYS A 14 12.30 -43.00 -2.33
N ARG A 15 12.31 -44.17 -1.75
CA ARG A 15 11.07 -44.66 -1.13
C ARG A 15 10.73 -43.87 0.14
N ARG A 16 11.73 -43.34 0.84
CA ARG A 16 11.48 -42.63 2.12
C ARG A 16 11.24 -41.14 1.84
N LEU A 17 11.48 -40.68 0.68
CA LEU A 17 11.45 -39.24 0.34
C LEU A 17 10.07 -38.64 0.64
N PRO A 18 8.96 -39.35 0.40
CA PRO A 18 7.65 -38.75 0.68
C PRO A 18 7.47 -38.44 2.17
N GLY A 19 8.28 -39.03 3.03
CA GLY A 19 8.20 -38.78 4.48
C GLY A 19 8.94 -37.51 4.89
N ALA A 20 9.57 -36.81 4.00
CA ALA A 20 10.37 -35.62 4.35
C ALA A 20 9.52 -34.36 4.22
N MET A 21 10.00 -33.25 4.80
CA MET A 21 9.33 -31.94 4.62
C MET A 21 9.23 -31.57 3.14
N SER A 22 8.12 -30.85 2.82
CA SER A 22 7.89 -30.47 1.41
C SER A 22 9.07 -29.65 0.85
N ARG A 23 9.63 -28.77 1.67
CA ARG A 23 10.72 -27.89 1.15
C ARG A 23 11.98 -28.69 0.84
N ASP A 24 12.13 -29.86 1.52
CA ASP A 24 13.39 -30.61 1.35
C ASP A 24 13.24 -31.66 0.25
N ARG A 25 11.98 -31.95 -0.09
CA ARG A 25 11.76 -33.03 -1.07
C ARG A 25 12.34 -32.65 -2.44
N TYR A 26 12.03 -31.40 -2.75
CA TYR A 26 12.49 -30.98 -4.09
C TYR A 26 14.02 -30.92 -4.16
N ARG A 27 14.61 -30.34 -3.15
CA ARG A 27 16.08 -30.24 -3.14
C ARG A 27 16.74 -31.63 -3.15
N ILE A 28 16.19 -32.57 -2.44
CA ILE A 28 16.79 -33.92 -2.34
C ILE A 28 16.52 -34.68 -3.64
N GLN A 29 15.37 -34.41 -4.28
CA GLN A 29 15.07 -35.07 -5.57
C GLN A 29 16.04 -34.61 -6.65
N ARG A 30 16.35 -33.36 -6.71
CA ARG A 30 17.34 -32.86 -7.69
C ARG A 30 18.74 -33.43 -7.41
N GLY A 31 18.94 -33.62 -6.13
CA GLY A 31 20.27 -34.17 -5.75
C GLY A 31 20.48 -35.59 -6.32
N PHE A 32 19.34 -36.29 -6.60
CA PHE A 32 19.49 -37.67 -7.13
C PHE A 32 20.01 -37.64 -8.56
N SER A 33 19.51 -36.59 -9.36
CA SER A 33 19.99 -36.48 -10.76
C SER A 33 21.51 -36.25 -10.82
N GLU A 34 21.97 -35.41 -10.00
CA GLU A 34 23.42 -35.15 -9.93
C GLU A 34 24.17 -36.39 -9.42
N LEU A 35 23.59 -37.04 -8.46
CA LEU A 35 24.21 -38.27 -7.94
C LEU A 35 24.35 -39.32 -9.06
N HIS A 36 23.28 -39.39 -9.89
CA HIS A 36 23.32 -40.37 -11.00
C HIS A 36 24.38 -39.97 -12.03
N ARG A 37 24.50 -38.69 -12.29
CA ARG A 37 25.53 -38.20 -13.22
C ARG A 37 26.95 -38.52 -12.71
N LEU A 38 27.23 -38.32 -11.46
CA LEU A 38 28.56 -38.57 -10.87
C LEU A 38 28.90 -40.07 -10.92
N TRP A 39 27.83 -40.83 -10.74
CA TRP A 39 28.06 -42.29 -10.76
C TRP A 39 28.37 -42.76 -12.19
N LYS A 40 27.73 -42.12 -13.20
CA LYS A 40 27.96 -42.53 -14.60
C LYS A 40 29.33 -42.05 -15.10
N THR A 41 29.85 -40.93 -14.61
CA THR A 41 31.14 -40.35 -15.09
C THR A 41 32.32 -40.99 -14.35
N GLY A 42 32.06 -42.08 -13.52
CA GLY A 42 33.14 -42.91 -12.95
C GLY A 42 33.72 -42.28 -11.67
N ARG A 43 33.13 -41.10 -11.21
CA ARG A 43 33.55 -40.49 -9.93
C ARG A 43 32.81 -41.13 -8.76
N ARG A 44 33.13 -42.32 -8.31
CA ARG A 44 32.33 -43.18 -7.40
C ARG A 44 32.51 -42.73 -5.95
N HIS A 45 33.70 -42.28 -5.59
CA HIS A 45 33.91 -41.79 -4.20
C HIS A 45 33.07 -40.53 -3.93
N GLU A 46 33.00 -39.62 -4.85
CA GLU A 46 32.16 -38.40 -4.68
C GLU A 46 30.67 -38.75 -4.68
N ALA A 47 30.32 -39.69 -5.51
CA ALA A 47 28.89 -40.12 -5.55
C ALA A 47 28.47 -40.74 -4.22
N ARG A 48 29.37 -41.57 -3.67
CA ARG A 48 29.03 -42.18 -2.36
C ARG A 48 28.96 -41.11 -1.26
N GLY A 49 29.93 -40.15 -1.30
CA GLY A 49 29.86 -39.02 -0.34
C GLY A 49 28.54 -38.25 -0.47
N ARG A 50 28.14 -38.00 -1.64
CA ARG A 50 26.88 -37.26 -1.84
C ARG A 50 25.68 -38.08 -1.37
N LEU A 51 25.71 -39.33 -1.75
CA LEU A 51 24.61 -40.20 -1.28
C LEU A 51 24.49 -40.15 0.25
N ASP A 52 25.60 -40.20 0.97
CA ASP A 52 25.55 -40.12 2.45
C ASP A 52 24.99 -38.78 2.91
N ARG A 53 25.36 -37.74 2.23
CA ARG A 53 24.83 -36.41 2.60
C ARG A 53 23.31 -36.35 2.37
N LEU A 54 22.90 -36.90 1.20
CA LEU A 54 21.45 -36.88 0.92
C LEU A 54 20.70 -37.72 1.96
N ASP A 55 21.25 -38.85 2.33
CA ASP A 55 20.61 -39.68 3.36
C ASP A 55 20.48 -38.92 4.69
N ARG A 56 21.57 -38.21 5.12
CA ARG A 56 21.50 -37.43 6.38
C ARG A 56 20.45 -36.31 6.28
N GLN A 57 20.46 -35.67 5.16
CA GLN A 57 19.47 -34.57 5.00
C GLN A 57 18.04 -35.13 5.04
N LEU A 58 17.86 -36.24 4.37
CA LEU A 58 16.52 -36.85 4.36
C LEU A 58 16.12 -37.28 5.78
N LYS A 59 17.03 -37.89 6.48
CA LYS A 59 16.69 -38.31 7.87
C LYS A 59 16.32 -37.11 8.74
N GLN A 60 17.10 -36.04 8.59
CA GLN A 60 16.80 -34.84 9.40
C GLN A 60 15.43 -34.28 9.02
N SER A 61 15.23 -34.34 7.73
CA SER A 61 13.93 -33.77 7.29
C SER A 61 12.76 -34.64 7.78
N ILE A 62 12.90 -35.88 7.74
CA ILE A 62 11.82 -36.79 8.22
C ILE A 62 11.63 -36.62 9.73
N GLU A 63 12.76 -36.49 10.44
CA GLU A 63 12.64 -36.28 11.89
C GLU A 63 11.93 -34.96 12.20
N ARG A 64 12.24 -34.04 11.42
CA ARG A 64 11.58 -32.75 11.66
C ARG A 64 10.06 -32.86 11.41
N ARG A 65 9.76 -33.46 10.31
CA ARG A 65 8.33 -33.64 10.01
C ARG A 65 7.63 -34.41 11.13
N GLN A 66 8.25 -35.48 11.63
CA GLN A 66 7.64 -36.25 12.74
C GLN A 66 7.51 -35.40 14.00
N TRP A 67 8.54 -34.60 14.24
CA TRP A 67 8.44 -33.69 15.40
C TRP A 67 7.24 -32.75 15.25
N ARG A 68 7.03 -32.29 14.05
CA ARG A 68 5.90 -31.35 13.86
C ARG A 68 4.57 -32.08 14.07
N ARG A 69 4.54 -33.22 13.60
CA ARG A 69 3.29 -33.99 13.77
C ARG A 69 2.99 -34.24 15.25
N SER A 70 4.05 -34.55 16.06
CA SER A 70 3.82 -34.86 17.48
C SER A 70 3.64 -33.59 18.30
N HIS A 71 4.05 -32.42 17.76
CA HIS A 71 4.00 -31.19 18.60
C HIS A 71 3.01 -30.19 18.00
N ARG A 72 2.18 -30.76 17.13
CA ARG A 72 1.14 -29.88 16.54
C ARG A 72 0.18 -29.40 17.63
N PRO A 73 -0.01 -28.03 17.56
CA PRO A 73 -0.94 -27.52 18.58
C PRO A 73 -2.38 -28.01 18.33
N SER A 74 -3.05 -28.25 19.42
CA SER A 74 -4.48 -28.64 19.29
C SER A 74 -5.37 -27.47 19.76
N PRO A 75 -5.73 -26.66 18.72
CA PRO A 75 -6.47 -25.46 19.15
C PRO A 75 -7.96 -25.76 19.38
N ASP A 76 -8.52 -25.11 20.44
CA ASP A 76 -9.99 -25.11 20.58
C ASP A 76 -10.61 -23.97 19.77
N LEU A 77 -11.80 -24.38 19.25
CA LEU A 77 -12.48 -23.30 18.51
C LEU A 77 -13.39 -22.51 19.46
N THR A 78 -13.43 -21.28 19.20
CA THR A 78 -14.37 -20.48 20.01
C THR A 78 -15.81 -20.81 19.60
N ALA A 79 -16.51 -21.48 20.51
CA ALA A 79 -17.82 -22.13 20.18
C ALA A 79 -18.87 -21.07 19.83
N ASP A 80 -18.66 -19.81 20.26
CA ASP A 80 -19.74 -18.83 20.10
C ASP A 80 -19.64 -18.14 18.72
N LEU A 81 -18.59 -18.54 17.98
CA LEU A 81 -18.46 -17.82 16.70
C LEU A 81 -19.15 -18.63 15.59
N PRO A 82 -19.73 -17.96 14.58
CA PRO A 82 -20.48 -18.61 13.50
C PRO A 82 -19.61 -19.61 12.73
N ILE A 83 -18.43 -19.30 12.59
CA ILE A 83 -17.56 -20.20 11.78
C ILE A 83 -17.38 -21.54 12.49
N ALA A 84 -17.46 -21.52 13.79
CA ALA A 84 -17.27 -22.77 14.54
C ALA A 84 -18.39 -23.78 14.25
N LYS A 85 -19.59 -23.29 13.87
CA LYS A 85 -20.72 -24.19 13.60
C LYS A 85 -20.52 -24.96 12.30
N LYS A 86 -19.67 -24.36 11.47
CA LYS A 86 -19.43 -25.06 10.18
C LYS A 86 -18.02 -25.63 10.14
N ALA A 87 -17.45 -25.85 11.29
CA ALA A 87 -16.04 -26.25 11.38
C ALA A 87 -15.81 -27.58 10.65
N ASN A 88 -16.74 -28.53 10.91
CA ASN A 88 -16.52 -29.85 10.28
C ASN A 88 -16.63 -29.76 8.75
N LEU A 89 -17.59 -28.99 8.34
CA LEU A 89 -17.74 -28.83 6.88
C LEU A 89 -16.48 -28.18 6.27
N ILE A 90 -15.96 -27.19 6.96
CA ILE A 90 -14.76 -26.50 6.43
C ILE A 90 -13.55 -27.44 6.45
N ILE A 91 -13.41 -28.19 7.53
CA ILE A 91 -12.26 -29.10 7.63
C ILE A 91 -12.37 -30.17 6.52
N ASP A 92 -13.59 -30.63 6.31
CA ASP A 92 -13.74 -31.64 5.25
C ASP A 92 -13.44 -31.03 3.87
N ALA A 93 -13.88 -29.86 3.66
CA ALA A 93 -13.59 -29.20 2.36
C ALA A 93 -12.09 -28.98 2.16
N ILE A 94 -11.43 -28.61 3.26
CA ILE A 94 -9.98 -28.34 3.12
C ILE A 94 -9.25 -29.65 2.88
N THR A 95 -9.74 -30.69 3.47
CA THR A 95 -9.04 -31.99 3.33
C THR A 95 -9.27 -32.54 1.91
N SER A 96 -10.44 -32.23 1.31
CA SER A 96 -10.79 -32.93 0.06
C SER A 96 -10.47 -32.06 -1.15
N ASN A 97 -10.12 -30.85 -0.84
CA ASN A 97 -9.91 -29.97 -2.01
C ASN A 97 -8.60 -29.21 -1.85
N ARG A 98 -7.98 -28.80 -3.01
CA ARG A 98 -6.72 -28.04 -2.94
C ARG A 98 -6.99 -26.54 -2.76
N VAL A 99 -8.17 -26.17 -3.34
CA VAL A 99 -8.53 -24.74 -3.15
C VAL A 99 -9.95 -24.66 -2.60
N VAL A 100 -10.09 -23.78 -1.60
CA VAL A 100 -11.43 -23.58 -1.01
C VAL A 100 -11.65 -22.07 -0.82
N VAL A 101 -12.85 -21.67 -1.25
CA VAL A 101 -13.21 -20.27 -1.00
C VAL A 101 -14.23 -20.20 0.15
N ILE A 102 -13.82 -19.38 1.12
CA ILE A 102 -14.72 -19.26 2.29
C ILE A 102 -15.20 -17.81 2.36
N SER A 103 -16.53 -17.73 2.36
CA SER A 103 -17.11 -16.37 2.46
C SER A 103 -17.87 -16.21 3.78
N GLY A 104 -17.71 -15.07 4.29
CA GLY A 104 -18.40 -14.77 5.56
C GLY A 104 -18.22 -13.30 5.94
N GLU A 105 -19.17 -12.73 6.61
CA GLU A 105 -19.07 -11.30 7.00
C GLU A 105 -17.98 -11.10 8.06
N THR A 106 -17.62 -9.80 8.17
CA THR A 106 -16.63 -9.48 9.24
C THR A 106 -17.19 -9.84 10.62
N GLY A 107 -16.33 -10.45 11.40
CA GLY A 107 -16.77 -10.78 12.78
C GLY A 107 -17.23 -12.23 12.89
N SER A 108 -17.23 -12.94 11.79
CA SER A 108 -17.64 -14.35 11.82
C SER A 108 -16.51 -15.26 12.32
N GLY A 109 -15.38 -14.60 12.57
CA GLY A 109 -14.26 -15.35 13.15
C GLY A 109 -13.40 -16.03 12.07
N LYS A 110 -13.39 -15.46 10.73
CA LYS A 110 -12.66 -16.14 9.62
C LYS A 110 -11.15 -16.00 9.81
N THR A 111 -10.81 -14.82 10.21
CA THR A 111 -9.36 -14.53 10.18
C THR A 111 -8.66 -15.20 11.36
N THR A 112 -9.42 -15.44 12.47
CA THR A 112 -8.73 -16.00 13.65
C THR A 112 -8.94 -17.52 13.72
N GLN A 113 -10.04 -18.02 13.04
CA GLN A 113 -10.36 -19.45 13.29
C GLN A 113 -9.93 -20.31 12.10
N ILE A 114 -9.81 -19.82 10.89
CA ILE A 114 -9.52 -20.65 9.70
C ILE A 114 -8.10 -21.21 9.78
N PRO A 115 -7.09 -20.41 10.24
CA PRO A 115 -5.77 -21.05 10.38
C PRO A 115 -5.82 -22.23 11.36
N LYS A 116 -6.59 -22.12 12.44
CA LYS A 116 -6.71 -23.25 13.38
C LYS A 116 -7.43 -24.44 12.73
N LEU A 117 -8.44 -24.09 11.95
CA LEU A 117 -9.16 -25.20 11.27
C LEU A 117 -8.23 -25.90 10.27
N CYS A 118 -7.37 -25.14 9.65
CA CYS A 118 -6.37 -25.77 8.77
C CYS A 118 -5.46 -26.72 9.56
N LEU A 119 -5.08 -26.28 10.77
CA LEU A 119 -4.27 -27.20 11.60
C LEU A 119 -5.04 -28.49 11.89
N MET A 120 -6.30 -28.33 12.19
CA MET A 120 -7.13 -29.51 12.53
C MET A 120 -7.32 -30.39 11.29
N ALA A 121 -7.23 -29.76 10.11
CA ALA A 121 -7.41 -30.55 8.87
C ALA A 121 -6.12 -31.24 8.45
N GLY A 122 -5.07 -31.06 9.27
CA GLY A 122 -3.81 -31.81 9.00
C GLY A 122 -2.79 -30.92 8.27
N CYS A 123 -3.10 -29.61 8.12
CA CYS A 123 -2.12 -28.70 7.50
C CYS A 123 -1.05 -28.26 8.51
N GLY A 124 0.08 -27.72 7.94
CA GLY A 124 1.11 -27.13 8.85
C GLY A 124 2.13 -28.18 9.29
N ILE A 125 1.99 -29.46 8.69
CA ILE A 125 2.95 -30.53 9.08
C ILE A 125 4.08 -30.58 8.04
N ASP A 126 3.67 -30.53 6.75
CA ASP A 126 4.69 -30.63 5.68
C ASP A 126 5.31 -29.25 5.39
N GLY A 127 4.77 -28.29 5.93
CA GLY A 127 5.21 -26.87 5.87
C GLY A 127 4.34 -26.01 6.79
N MET A 128 4.64 -24.69 6.74
CA MET A 128 3.85 -23.78 7.61
C MET A 128 2.53 -23.38 6.91
N ILE A 129 1.64 -22.97 7.78
CA ILE A 129 0.44 -22.29 7.23
C ILE A 129 0.70 -20.78 7.17
N GLY A 130 0.72 -20.27 5.92
CA GLY A 130 0.89 -18.81 5.75
C GLY A 130 -0.44 -18.11 5.51
N CYS A 131 -0.66 -17.10 6.31
CA CYS A 131 -1.92 -16.34 6.13
C CYS A 131 -1.59 -14.88 5.85
N THR A 132 -2.13 -14.46 4.67
CA THR A 132 -1.79 -13.07 4.33
C THR A 132 -2.93 -12.14 4.79
N GLN A 133 -2.44 -10.89 5.20
CA GLN A 133 -3.34 -9.79 5.57
C GLN A 133 -2.88 -8.51 4.85
N PRO A 134 -3.92 -7.77 4.35
CA PRO A 134 -3.56 -6.56 3.58
C PRO A 134 -2.98 -5.47 4.47
N ARG A 135 -3.34 -5.56 5.77
CA ARG A 135 -2.89 -4.44 6.62
C ARG A 135 -1.90 -4.94 7.68
N ARG A 136 -0.92 -4.06 8.01
CA ARG A 136 0.15 -4.48 8.95
C ARG A 136 -0.42 -4.66 10.36
N ILE A 137 -1.22 -3.70 10.82
CA ILE A 137 -1.73 -3.79 12.21
C ILE A 137 -2.65 -5.01 12.35
N ALA A 138 -3.36 -5.25 11.34
CA ALA A 138 -4.24 -6.45 11.41
C ALA A 138 -3.40 -7.74 11.49
N ALA A 139 -2.31 -7.79 10.71
CA ALA A 139 -1.46 -9.00 10.74
C ALA A 139 -0.89 -9.24 12.16
N VAL A 140 -0.47 -8.11 12.77
CA VAL A 140 0.13 -8.25 14.12
C VAL A 140 -0.96 -8.65 15.13
N THR A 141 -2.09 -8.01 15.13
CA THR A 141 -3.14 -8.26 16.15
C THR A 141 -3.75 -9.65 15.94
N VAL A 142 -3.87 -10.04 14.70
CA VAL A 142 -4.46 -11.38 14.46
C VAL A 142 -3.49 -12.47 14.96
N ALA A 143 -2.23 -12.26 14.66
CA ALA A 143 -1.25 -13.25 15.17
C ALA A 143 -1.28 -13.32 16.70
N GLN A 144 -1.35 -12.18 17.32
CA GLN A 144 -1.39 -12.16 18.80
C GLN A 144 -2.65 -12.86 19.32
N ARG A 145 -3.70 -12.56 18.65
CA ARG A 145 -4.97 -13.14 19.12
C ARG A 145 -4.95 -14.67 18.95
N ILE A 146 -4.50 -15.17 17.78
CA ILE A 146 -4.45 -16.63 17.56
C ILE A 146 -3.51 -17.28 18.58
N ALA A 147 -2.39 -16.66 18.84
CA ALA A 147 -1.45 -17.21 19.85
C ALA A 147 -2.09 -17.28 21.23
N GLU A 148 -2.80 -16.20 21.56
CA GLU A 148 -3.47 -16.18 22.88
C GLU A 148 -4.53 -17.29 22.97
N GLU A 149 -5.21 -17.46 21.91
CA GLU A 149 -6.29 -18.47 21.94
C GLU A 149 -5.70 -19.89 22.00
N ILE A 150 -4.53 -20.01 21.48
CA ILE A 150 -3.89 -21.36 21.55
C ILE A 150 -3.17 -21.51 22.88
N GLY A 151 -3.09 -20.44 23.66
CA GLY A 151 -2.53 -20.49 25.02
C GLY A 151 -1.03 -20.25 25.01
N GLU A 152 -0.47 -19.56 23.96
CA GLU A 152 0.98 -19.25 23.90
C GLU A 152 1.19 -17.75 23.61
N SER A 153 2.50 -17.40 23.68
CA SER A 153 2.84 -16.02 23.23
C SER A 153 3.28 -16.02 21.78
N VAL A 154 3.12 -14.92 21.17
CA VAL A 154 3.55 -14.84 19.75
C VAL A 154 5.04 -15.17 19.67
N GLY A 155 5.41 -15.89 18.57
CA GLY A 155 6.85 -16.24 18.43
C GLY A 155 7.08 -17.73 18.70
N GLY A 156 6.04 -18.45 19.32
CA GLY A 156 6.13 -19.92 19.47
C GLY A 156 5.60 -20.62 18.21
N SER A 157 4.31 -21.13 18.35
CA SER A 157 3.72 -21.85 17.19
C SER A 157 3.11 -20.87 16.18
N VAL A 158 2.81 -19.69 16.69
CA VAL A 158 2.23 -18.67 15.80
C VAL A 158 3.15 -17.45 15.79
N GLY A 159 3.43 -16.97 14.56
CA GLY A 159 4.28 -15.77 14.44
C GLY A 159 3.76 -14.87 13.31
N TYR A 160 4.38 -13.67 13.15
CA TYR A 160 4.01 -12.81 12.01
C TYR A 160 5.26 -12.19 11.40
N LYS A 161 5.10 -11.90 10.17
CA LYS A 161 6.19 -11.19 9.49
C LYS A 161 5.62 -10.02 8.68
N ILE A 162 6.05 -8.79 9.07
CA ILE A 162 5.70 -7.58 8.30
C ILE A 162 7.00 -6.85 7.93
N ARG A 163 6.80 -5.85 7.17
CA ARG A 163 8.04 -5.14 6.76
C ARG A 163 8.83 -4.67 7.97
N PHE A 164 10.10 -5.11 8.06
CA PHE A 164 11.10 -4.63 9.03
C PHE A 164 10.99 -5.41 10.33
N THR A 165 9.92 -6.14 10.42
CA THR A 165 9.78 -6.88 11.69
C THR A 165 9.40 -8.34 11.37
N ASP A 166 10.21 -9.21 12.00
CA ASP A 166 9.90 -10.65 11.85
C ASP A 166 9.93 -11.33 13.23
N ARG A 167 8.79 -11.76 13.64
CA ARG A 167 8.74 -12.48 14.95
C ARG A 167 8.25 -13.91 14.73
N SER A 168 8.68 -14.47 13.60
CA SER A 168 8.28 -15.88 13.32
C SER A 168 9.49 -16.79 13.46
N ARG A 169 9.21 -18.07 13.78
CA ARG A 169 10.30 -19.06 13.88
C ARG A 169 10.20 -20.06 12.72
N ASP A 170 11.39 -20.57 12.43
CA ASP A 170 11.39 -21.54 11.30
C ASP A 170 10.59 -22.80 11.67
N ASP A 171 10.51 -23.13 12.99
CA ASP A 171 9.75 -24.36 13.37
C ASP A 171 8.33 -24.02 13.80
N GLY A 172 7.86 -22.77 13.44
CA GLY A 172 6.48 -22.38 13.79
C GLY A 172 5.47 -23.08 12.85
N PHE A 173 4.18 -23.00 13.29
CA PHE A 173 3.14 -23.69 12.48
C PHE A 173 2.34 -22.68 11.66
N ILE A 174 2.12 -21.49 12.27
CA ILE A 174 1.30 -20.48 11.56
C ILE A 174 2.10 -19.18 11.47
N LYS A 175 2.07 -18.73 10.23
CA LYS A 175 2.74 -17.43 10.04
C LYS A 175 1.75 -16.44 9.41
N ILE A 176 1.53 -15.36 10.22
CA ILE A 176 0.71 -14.27 9.64
C ILE A 176 1.63 -13.21 9.03
N MET A 177 1.24 -12.76 7.75
CA MET A 177 2.15 -11.80 7.09
C MET A 177 1.34 -10.89 6.17
N THR A 178 2.01 -9.83 5.77
CA THR A 178 1.32 -8.97 4.78
C THR A 178 1.46 -9.58 3.37
N ASP A 179 0.57 -9.10 2.50
CA ASP A 179 0.59 -9.64 1.13
C ASP A 179 1.94 -9.37 0.46
N GLY A 180 2.44 -8.19 0.73
CA GLY A 180 3.75 -7.82 0.13
C GLY A 180 4.88 -8.75 0.58
N ILE A 181 4.87 -9.19 1.88
CA ILE A 181 5.94 -10.08 2.39
C ILE A 181 5.88 -11.42 1.66
N LEU A 182 4.64 -11.95 1.46
CA LEU A 182 4.57 -13.24 0.73
C LEU A 182 5.10 -13.08 -0.69
N LEU A 183 4.74 -12.00 -1.36
CA LEU A 183 5.27 -11.78 -2.72
C LEU A 183 6.79 -11.69 -2.71
N SER A 184 7.30 -10.96 -1.73
CA SER A 184 8.78 -10.87 -1.65
C SER A 184 9.40 -12.26 -1.45
N GLU A 185 8.81 -13.10 -0.61
CA GLU A 185 9.37 -14.46 -0.42
C GLU A 185 9.27 -15.29 -1.70
N ALA A 186 8.20 -15.00 -2.44
CA ALA A 186 8.06 -15.76 -3.70
C ALA A 186 9.21 -15.45 -4.66
N GLN A 187 9.93 -14.30 -4.37
CA GLN A 187 11.10 -13.97 -5.20
C GLN A 187 12.27 -14.92 -4.92
N SER A 188 12.46 -15.16 -3.69
CA SER A 188 13.61 -16.04 -3.36
C SER A 188 13.18 -17.51 -3.39
N ASP A 189 11.97 -17.72 -3.14
CA ASP A 189 11.43 -19.10 -3.14
C ASP A 189 10.20 -19.14 -4.07
N ARG A 190 10.46 -19.50 -5.36
CA ARG A 190 9.45 -19.37 -6.42
C ARG A 190 8.29 -20.36 -6.19
N TYR A 191 8.61 -21.47 -5.48
CA TYR A 191 7.54 -22.48 -5.32
C TYR A 191 6.94 -22.40 -3.91
N LEU A 192 7.47 -21.34 -3.18
CA LEU A 192 6.99 -21.14 -1.79
C LEU A 192 6.96 -22.46 -1.02
N ASN A 193 8.08 -23.10 -0.99
CA ASN A 193 8.20 -24.47 -0.43
C ASN A 193 8.14 -24.46 1.10
N ALA A 194 8.27 -23.23 1.60
CA ALA A 194 8.21 -23.16 3.07
C ALA A 194 6.78 -23.40 3.57
N TYR A 195 5.81 -23.34 2.63
CA TYR A 195 4.41 -23.40 3.08
C TYR A 195 3.72 -24.62 2.44
N ASP A 196 2.94 -25.24 3.26
CA ASP A 196 2.09 -26.29 2.63
C ASP A 196 0.65 -25.78 2.48
N THR A 197 0.35 -24.71 3.18
CA THR A 197 -0.98 -24.10 3.05
C THR A 197 -0.83 -22.57 3.05
N ILE A 198 -1.56 -21.96 2.08
CA ILE A 198 -1.54 -20.48 2.07
C ILE A 198 -3.00 -19.98 2.12
N ILE A 199 -3.15 -19.02 3.02
CA ILE A 199 -4.48 -18.41 3.15
C ILE A 199 -4.37 -16.96 2.69
N VAL A 200 -5.19 -16.69 1.64
CA VAL A 200 -5.28 -15.25 1.26
C VAL A 200 -6.54 -14.64 1.89
N ASP A 201 -6.28 -13.81 2.93
CA ASP A 201 -7.41 -13.29 3.72
C ASP A 201 -7.84 -11.92 3.18
N GLU A 202 -9.14 -11.59 3.34
CA GLU A 202 -9.74 -10.31 2.92
C GLU A 202 -9.51 -10.06 1.43
N ALA A 203 -9.74 -11.11 0.69
CA ALA A 203 -9.48 -11.00 -0.77
C ALA A 203 -10.45 -9.99 -1.40
N HIS A 204 -11.45 -9.55 -0.63
CA HIS A 204 -12.39 -8.54 -1.16
C HIS A 204 -11.73 -7.16 -1.25
N GLU A 205 -10.62 -6.91 -0.57
CA GLU A 205 -9.99 -5.58 -0.69
C GLU A 205 -9.39 -5.39 -2.09
N ARG A 206 -9.27 -6.37 -2.79
CA ARG A 206 -8.82 -6.41 -4.19
C ARG A 206 -7.71 -5.39 -4.45
N SER A 207 -6.62 -5.45 -3.47
CA SER A 207 -5.41 -4.63 -3.71
C SER A 207 -4.53 -5.27 -4.79
N ILE A 208 -3.58 -4.47 -5.30
CA ILE A 208 -2.69 -4.99 -6.37
C ILE A 208 -1.88 -6.17 -5.82
N ASN A 209 -1.40 -6.09 -4.61
CA ASN A 209 -0.60 -7.20 -4.05
C ASN A 209 -1.43 -8.49 -3.92
N ILE A 210 -2.66 -8.33 -3.48
CA ILE A 210 -3.51 -9.53 -3.31
C ILE A 210 -3.72 -10.18 -4.69
N ASP A 211 -3.99 -9.34 -5.68
CA ASP A 211 -4.21 -9.92 -7.02
C ASP A 211 -2.95 -10.63 -7.53
N PHE A 212 -1.82 -10.13 -7.23
CA PHE A 212 -0.58 -10.83 -7.64
C PHE A 212 -0.43 -12.15 -6.87
N VAL A 213 -0.66 -11.99 -5.64
CA VAL A 213 -0.53 -13.25 -4.87
C VAL A 213 -1.47 -14.30 -5.45
N LEU A 214 -2.71 -13.91 -5.75
CA LEU A 214 -3.65 -14.90 -6.29
C LEU A 214 -3.17 -15.42 -7.65
N GLY A 215 -2.66 -14.51 -8.45
CA GLY A 215 -2.10 -14.96 -9.74
C GLY A 215 -0.94 -15.95 -9.58
N VAL A 216 0.01 -15.62 -8.67
CA VAL A 216 1.15 -16.55 -8.43
C VAL A 216 0.63 -17.91 -7.93
N LEU A 217 -0.36 -17.87 -7.08
CA LEU A 217 -0.84 -19.14 -6.51
C LEU A 217 -1.60 -19.95 -7.58
N ARG A 218 -2.30 -19.27 -8.46
CA ARG A 218 -2.99 -20.01 -9.53
C ARG A 218 -1.99 -20.78 -10.40
N THR A 219 -0.89 -20.13 -10.65
CA THR A 219 0.13 -20.83 -11.44
C THR A 219 0.79 -21.95 -10.63
N LEU A 220 0.88 -21.71 -9.37
CA LEU A 220 1.62 -22.69 -8.53
C LEU A 220 0.77 -23.94 -8.27
N ILE A 221 -0.48 -23.76 -8.25
CA ILE A 221 -1.34 -24.91 -7.90
C ILE A 221 -1.19 -25.99 -8.98
N ASP A 222 -0.88 -25.56 -10.24
CA ASP A 222 -0.66 -26.58 -11.31
C ASP A 222 0.68 -27.29 -11.12
N LYS A 223 1.59 -26.64 -10.44
CA LYS A 223 2.95 -27.24 -10.29
C LYS A 223 3.11 -27.92 -8.94
N ARG A 224 2.32 -27.46 -7.92
CA ARG A 224 2.45 -28.03 -6.56
C ARG A 224 1.12 -28.67 -6.17
N ARG A 225 1.15 -30.06 -6.34
CA ARG A 225 -0.13 -30.77 -6.05
C ARG A 225 -0.34 -30.90 -4.55
N ASP A 226 0.74 -30.68 -3.85
CA ASP A 226 0.63 -30.83 -2.39
C ASP A 226 0.17 -29.52 -1.73
N LEU A 227 0.14 -28.38 -2.41
CA LEU A 227 -0.16 -27.06 -1.79
C LEU A 227 -1.68 -26.86 -1.70
N LYS A 228 -2.06 -26.39 -0.46
CA LYS A 228 -3.49 -26.02 -0.28
C LYS A 228 -3.64 -24.49 -0.24
N VAL A 229 -4.75 -24.06 -0.95
CA VAL A 229 -4.97 -22.59 -0.97
C VAL A 229 -6.39 -22.31 -0.46
N ILE A 230 -6.38 -21.35 0.52
CA ILE A 230 -7.70 -20.94 1.07
C ILE A 230 -7.87 -19.43 0.82
N ILE A 231 -9.05 -19.15 0.14
CA ILE A 231 -9.32 -17.72 -0.11
C ILE A 231 -10.53 -17.29 0.73
N THR A 232 -10.25 -16.23 1.53
CA THR A 232 -11.37 -15.77 2.38
C THR A 232 -11.79 -14.38 1.91
N SER A 233 -13.17 -14.21 1.96
CA SER A 233 -13.73 -12.91 1.55
C SER A 233 -15.04 -12.63 2.30
N ALA A 234 -15.20 -11.30 2.58
CA ALA A 234 -16.45 -10.92 3.27
C ALA A 234 -17.56 -10.64 2.26
N THR A 235 -17.26 -10.64 1.00
CA THR A 235 -18.30 -10.26 0.03
C THR A 235 -18.68 -11.48 -0.80
N ILE A 236 -19.86 -11.29 -1.62
CA ILE A 236 -20.51 -12.38 -2.40
C ILE A 236 -19.78 -12.55 -3.74
N ASP A 237 -18.60 -11.70 -4.02
CA ASP A 237 -17.91 -11.96 -5.29
C ASP A 237 -17.08 -13.24 -5.23
N THR A 238 -17.47 -14.28 -4.46
CA THR A 238 -16.72 -15.53 -4.25
C THR A 238 -16.79 -16.39 -5.51
N GLY A 239 -17.78 -15.98 -6.38
CA GLY A 239 -17.90 -16.74 -7.65
C GLY A 239 -16.68 -16.52 -8.55
N LYS A 240 -16.28 -15.28 -8.60
CA LYS A 240 -15.12 -15.00 -9.48
C LYS A 240 -13.86 -15.71 -9.00
N PHE A 241 -13.71 -15.70 -7.66
CA PHE A 241 -12.52 -16.40 -7.14
C PHE A 241 -12.60 -17.91 -7.41
N ALA A 242 -13.79 -18.36 -7.22
CA ALA A 242 -13.95 -19.82 -7.44
C ALA A 242 -13.67 -20.17 -8.91
N LYS A 243 -14.21 -19.35 -9.78
CA LYS A 243 -13.98 -19.61 -11.21
C LYS A 243 -12.49 -19.47 -11.57
N ALA A 244 -11.90 -18.49 -10.97
CA ALA A 244 -10.47 -18.28 -11.28
C ALA A 244 -9.61 -19.48 -10.83
N PHE A 245 -10.14 -20.27 -9.92
CA PHE A 245 -9.32 -21.39 -9.42
C PHE A 245 -10.01 -22.72 -9.73
N GLY A 246 -10.61 -22.83 -10.91
CA GLY A 246 -11.15 -24.11 -11.43
C GLY A 246 -12.44 -24.53 -10.72
N ASP A 247 -13.32 -23.60 -10.42
CA ASP A 247 -14.63 -23.83 -9.75
C ASP A 247 -14.46 -24.45 -8.36
N ALA A 248 -13.58 -23.82 -7.63
CA ALA A 248 -13.34 -24.26 -6.23
C ALA A 248 -14.63 -24.17 -5.40
N PRO A 249 -14.79 -25.11 -4.43
CA PRO A 249 -15.99 -25.09 -3.59
C PRO A 249 -16.05 -23.81 -2.73
N ILE A 250 -17.35 -23.36 -2.63
CA ILE A 250 -17.55 -22.14 -1.83
C ILE A 250 -18.32 -22.51 -0.56
N ILE A 251 -17.71 -22.12 0.53
CA ILE A 251 -18.44 -22.33 1.80
C ILE A 251 -18.84 -20.97 2.37
N GLU A 252 -20.13 -20.89 2.64
CA GLU A 252 -20.63 -19.61 3.20
C GLU A 252 -20.91 -19.75 4.69
N VAL A 253 -20.29 -18.77 5.35
CA VAL A 253 -20.50 -18.79 6.82
C VAL A 253 -21.40 -17.60 7.17
N SER A 254 -22.61 -17.96 7.52
CA SER A 254 -23.56 -16.86 7.82
C SER A 254 -23.30 -16.31 9.23
N GLY A 255 -22.96 -15.01 9.30
CA GLY A 255 -22.70 -14.35 10.61
C GLY A 255 -23.97 -14.34 11.49
N ARG A 256 -23.79 -14.11 12.86
CA ARG A 256 -24.84 -13.82 13.85
C ARG A 256 -25.23 -12.34 13.78
N ARG A 257 -26.12 -11.96 12.80
CA ARG A 257 -26.38 -10.49 12.87
C ARG A 257 -27.80 -10.24 13.37
N TYR A 258 -27.74 -9.46 14.44
CA TYR A 258 -29.07 -8.90 14.76
C TYR A 258 -29.62 -8.06 13.59
N PRO A 259 -30.85 -8.12 13.31
CA PRO A 259 -31.42 -7.37 12.18
C PRO A 259 -31.08 -5.87 12.26
N VAL A 260 -30.65 -5.37 11.02
CA VAL A 260 -30.36 -3.92 10.94
C VAL A 260 -31.43 -3.26 10.07
N ASP A 261 -32.09 -2.29 10.70
CA ASP A 261 -33.08 -1.49 9.95
C ASP A 261 -32.38 -0.37 9.14
N VAL A 262 -32.60 -0.46 7.82
CA VAL A 262 -31.96 0.57 6.97
C VAL A 262 -32.98 1.67 6.65
N ARG A 263 -32.50 2.96 6.90
CA ARG A 263 -33.43 4.08 6.68
C ARG A 263 -32.81 5.04 5.66
N TYR A 264 -33.68 5.45 4.76
CA TYR A 264 -33.26 6.44 3.74
C TYR A 264 -33.95 7.79 3.99
N PRO A 265 -33.29 8.86 3.33
CA PRO A 265 -33.96 10.17 3.51
C PRO A 265 -35.45 10.11 3.14
N GLY A 266 -36.35 10.64 4.09
CA GLY A 266 -37.82 10.59 3.84
C GLY A 266 -38.50 9.51 4.66
N ASP A 267 -37.71 8.50 5.10
CA ASP A 267 -38.27 7.49 6.02
C ASP A 267 -38.51 8.08 7.43
N PRO A 268 -39.48 7.48 8.19
CA PRO A 268 -39.75 7.99 9.54
C PRO A 268 -38.47 8.06 10.39
N GLY A 269 -38.26 9.32 11.02
CA GLY A 269 -37.12 9.35 11.98
C GLY A 269 -35.83 9.81 11.30
N THR A 270 -35.96 10.13 9.84
CA THR A 270 -34.75 10.63 9.15
C THR A 270 -34.96 12.09 8.74
N VAL A 271 -33.85 12.71 8.55
CA VAL A 271 -33.90 14.14 8.17
C VAL A 271 -33.76 14.24 6.64
N LEU A 272 -34.79 14.93 6.06
CA LEU A 272 -34.65 15.15 4.61
C LEU A 272 -33.62 16.26 4.33
N PRO A 273 -32.56 15.75 3.66
CA PRO A 273 -31.53 16.78 3.41
C PRO A 273 -32.06 17.89 2.47
N SER A 274 -31.76 19.14 2.86
CA SER A 274 -32.03 20.25 1.92
C SER A 274 -31.06 20.22 0.73
N GLU A 275 -31.49 20.67 -0.50
CA GLU A 275 -30.64 20.63 -1.72
C GLU A 275 -29.34 21.42 -1.51
N ASP A 276 -29.25 22.24 -0.47
CA ASP A 276 -28.04 23.07 -0.29
C ASP A 276 -27.16 22.53 0.85
N ASP A 277 -27.65 21.38 1.44
CA ASP A 277 -26.88 20.92 2.60
C ASP A 277 -25.64 20.13 2.12
N THR A 278 -24.56 20.46 2.79
CA THR A 278 -23.39 19.60 2.55
C THR A 278 -23.57 18.23 3.25
N HIS A 279 -22.78 17.20 2.81
CA HIS A 279 -22.90 15.87 3.46
C HIS A 279 -22.57 15.94 4.97
N VAL A 280 -21.71 16.91 5.38
CA VAL A 280 -21.39 17.04 6.82
C VAL A 280 -22.62 17.57 7.57
N GLU A 281 -23.24 18.57 6.98
CA GLU A 281 -24.41 19.17 7.66
C GLU A 281 -25.54 18.14 7.78
N SER A 282 -25.70 17.39 6.72
CA SER A 282 -26.75 16.36 6.77
C SER A 282 -26.44 15.30 7.84
N ALA A 283 -25.19 14.91 7.92
CA ALA A 283 -24.81 13.91 8.95
C ALA A 283 -25.01 14.46 10.36
N VAL A 284 -24.63 15.72 10.56
CA VAL A 284 -24.75 16.32 11.90
C VAL A 284 -26.24 16.44 12.28
N ALA A 285 -27.03 16.85 11.30
CA ALA A 285 -28.48 16.96 11.59
C ALA A 285 -29.07 15.59 11.96
N THR A 286 -28.64 14.60 11.26
CA THR A 286 -29.15 13.24 11.56
C THR A 286 -28.68 12.76 12.94
N VAL A 287 -27.39 12.99 13.21
CA VAL A 287 -26.88 12.56 14.53
C VAL A 287 -27.58 13.35 15.64
N SER A 288 -27.83 14.62 15.42
CA SER A 288 -28.52 15.44 16.44
C SER A 288 -29.91 14.87 16.73
N ARG A 289 -30.57 14.45 15.75
CA ARG A 289 -31.90 13.85 15.96
C ARG A 289 -31.79 12.53 16.74
N LEU A 290 -30.77 11.79 16.33
CA LEU A 290 -30.60 10.50 17.04
C LEU A 290 -30.29 10.72 18.53
N LEU A 291 -29.62 11.82 18.77
CA LEU A 291 -29.26 12.07 20.18
C LEU A 291 -30.50 12.45 20.99
N GLN A 292 -31.59 12.82 20.35
CA GLN A 292 -32.81 13.21 21.08
C GLN A 292 -33.75 12.01 21.24
N THR A 293 -33.33 10.86 20.64
CA THR A 293 -34.19 9.67 20.75
C THR A 293 -33.99 8.98 22.11
N ARG A 294 -35.06 8.20 22.57
CA ARG A 294 -35.06 7.56 23.90
C ARG A 294 -34.10 6.37 23.94
N ARG A 295 -33.82 5.79 22.70
CA ARG A 295 -32.88 4.65 22.68
C ARG A 295 -31.43 5.15 22.52
N ARG A 296 -30.66 4.97 23.63
CA ARG A 296 -29.26 5.47 23.63
C ARG A 296 -28.32 4.36 23.17
N GLY A 297 -27.54 4.66 22.01
CA GLY A 297 -26.50 3.74 21.51
C GLY A 297 -25.33 4.51 20.88
N ASP A 298 -24.20 3.76 20.79
CA ASP A 298 -23.02 4.40 20.16
C ASP A 298 -23.23 4.59 18.66
N ILE A 299 -22.69 5.72 18.17
CA ILE A 299 -22.96 6.10 16.77
C ILE A 299 -21.63 6.11 16.00
N LEU A 300 -21.78 5.50 14.82
CA LEU A 300 -20.63 5.54 13.91
C LEU A 300 -21.02 6.29 12.63
N VAL A 301 -20.17 7.37 12.39
CA VAL A 301 -20.50 8.20 11.21
C VAL A 301 -19.35 8.06 10.20
N PHE A 302 -19.78 7.83 8.90
CA PHE A 302 -18.74 7.70 7.87
C PHE A 302 -18.63 9.01 7.09
N MET A 303 -17.34 9.47 7.05
CA MET A 303 -17.02 10.71 6.30
C MET A 303 -15.87 10.42 5.33
N PRO A 304 -15.91 11.19 4.20
CA PRO A 304 -14.96 10.81 3.16
C PRO A 304 -13.55 11.36 3.43
N THR A 305 -13.44 12.58 4.16
CA THR A 305 -12.08 13.14 4.31
C THR A 305 -11.86 13.55 5.77
N GLU A 306 -10.51 13.80 5.98
CA GLU A 306 -10.15 14.27 7.35
C GLU A 306 -10.80 15.62 7.67
N GLN A 307 -10.76 16.47 6.75
CA GLN A 307 -11.40 17.78 6.97
C GLN A 307 -12.89 17.63 7.28
N ASP A 308 -13.56 16.74 6.57
CA ASP A 308 -14.99 16.49 6.85
C ASP A 308 -15.19 15.95 8.27
N ILE A 309 -14.29 15.11 8.67
CA ILE A 309 -14.40 14.54 10.02
C ILE A 309 -14.24 15.64 11.07
N ARG A 310 -13.30 16.47 10.86
CA ARG A 310 -13.07 17.53 11.86
C ARG A 310 -14.26 18.49 11.92
N GLU A 311 -14.67 18.88 10.74
CA GLU A 311 -15.84 19.78 10.70
C GLU A 311 -17.06 19.14 11.37
N CYS A 312 -17.24 17.90 11.12
CA CYS A 312 -18.38 17.18 11.72
C CYS A 312 -18.22 17.08 13.25
N CYS A 313 -17.02 16.73 13.72
CA CYS A 313 -16.80 16.62 15.17
C CYS A 313 -17.02 17.97 15.86
N ALA A 314 -16.48 19.05 15.25
CA ALA A 314 -16.66 20.40 15.85
C ALA A 314 -18.14 20.76 15.94
N ALA A 315 -18.85 20.48 14.86
CA ALA A 315 -20.30 20.81 14.86
C ALA A 315 -21.06 19.96 15.89
N LEU A 316 -20.68 18.72 16.05
CA LEU A 316 -21.38 17.84 17.03
C LEU A 316 -21.02 18.24 18.47
N GLY A 317 -19.73 18.73 18.63
CA GLY A 317 -19.32 19.20 19.98
C GLY A 317 -20.22 20.33 20.47
N GLY A 318 -20.77 21.12 19.52
CA GLY A 318 -21.63 22.27 19.89
C GLY A 318 -23.05 21.83 20.26
N ILE A 319 -23.41 20.56 19.91
CA ILE A 319 -24.84 20.15 20.09
C ILE A 319 -24.91 19.03 21.12
N ALA A 320 -23.83 18.27 21.31
CA ALA A 320 -23.93 17.05 22.14
C ALA A 320 -23.90 17.43 23.62
N ASP A 321 -24.91 16.80 24.51
CA ASP A 321 -24.93 17.02 25.97
C ASP A 321 -23.91 16.11 26.67
N ARG A 322 -23.36 16.55 27.88
CA ARG A 322 -22.55 15.60 28.68
C ARG A 322 -23.46 14.59 29.39
N PRO A 323 -22.94 13.26 29.14
CA PRO A 323 -21.64 12.58 29.03
C PRO A 323 -21.42 11.96 27.64
N THR A 324 -21.53 12.73 26.39
CA THR A 324 -21.25 12.17 25.05
C THR A 324 -19.79 12.45 24.66
N THR A 325 -19.18 11.37 24.24
CA THR A 325 -17.77 11.51 23.82
C THR A 325 -17.70 11.39 22.29
N ILE A 326 -17.04 12.40 21.65
CA ILE A 326 -16.90 12.40 20.17
C ILE A 326 -15.44 12.12 19.82
N LEU A 327 -15.31 11.08 18.96
CA LEU A 327 -13.91 10.68 18.68
C LEU A 327 -13.72 10.58 17.17
N PRO A 328 -12.66 11.22 16.65
CA PRO A 328 -12.31 11.08 15.23
C PRO A 328 -11.49 9.80 14.96
N LEU A 329 -11.79 9.26 13.77
CA LEU A 329 -10.98 8.07 13.42
C LEU A 329 -10.63 8.14 11.93
N TYR A 330 -9.28 8.37 11.62
CA TYR A 330 -8.79 8.35 10.24
C TYR A 330 -7.31 7.94 10.23
N ALA A 331 -6.79 7.54 9.09
CA ALA A 331 -5.50 6.82 8.98
C ALA A 331 -4.35 7.65 9.57
N ARG A 332 -4.41 9.05 9.53
CA ARG A 332 -3.26 9.87 9.96
C ARG A 332 -3.25 10.06 11.48
N LEU A 333 -4.25 9.59 12.20
CA LEU A 333 -4.25 9.75 13.66
C LEU A 333 -3.15 8.90 14.31
N SER A 334 -2.56 9.48 15.54
CA SER A 334 -1.55 8.68 16.27
C SER A 334 -2.15 7.37 16.80
N GLY A 335 -1.22 6.27 17.00
CA GLY A 335 -1.69 4.96 17.52
C GLY A 335 -2.49 5.10 18.81
N SER A 336 -1.99 5.99 19.68
CA SER A 336 -2.72 6.17 20.97
C SER A 336 -4.11 6.76 20.74
N ASP A 337 -4.25 7.64 19.73
CA ASP A 337 -5.57 8.27 19.46
C ASP A 337 -6.52 7.28 18.78
N GLN A 338 -5.96 6.40 17.97
CA GLN A 338 -6.83 5.40 17.34
C GLN A 338 -7.34 4.39 18.37
N GLN A 339 -6.53 4.12 19.38
CA GLN A 339 -6.90 3.11 20.38
C GLN A 339 -8.00 3.63 21.31
N ARG A 340 -8.12 4.90 21.28
CA ARG A 340 -9.14 5.49 22.19
C ARG A 340 -10.55 5.06 21.79
N VAL A 341 -10.67 4.73 20.48
CA VAL A 341 -12.02 4.36 20.00
C VAL A 341 -12.46 3.03 20.60
N PHE A 342 -11.53 2.27 21.24
CA PHE A 342 -11.89 0.95 21.79
C PHE A 342 -12.16 1.05 23.29
N ALA A 343 -11.86 2.19 23.87
CA ALA A 343 -12.01 2.31 25.32
C ALA A 343 -13.49 2.46 25.71
N ALA A 344 -13.80 1.77 26.87
CA ALA A 344 -15.19 1.90 27.37
C ALA A 344 -15.45 3.32 27.89
N CYS A 345 -16.66 3.87 27.49
CA CYS A 345 -16.97 5.25 27.94
C CYS A 345 -18.27 5.23 28.75
N ARG A 346 -18.31 6.08 29.90
CA ARG A 346 -19.43 6.13 30.89
C ARG A 346 -20.68 6.74 30.24
N GLY A 347 -20.55 7.25 28.88
CA GLY A 347 -21.68 7.82 28.13
C GLY A 347 -21.68 7.33 26.68
N GLN A 348 -22.59 8.04 25.87
CA GLN A 348 -22.69 7.64 24.45
C GLN A 348 -21.45 8.06 23.67
N LYS A 349 -21.03 7.17 22.85
CA LYS A 349 -19.82 7.42 22.04
C LYS A 349 -20.21 7.65 20.57
N ILE A 350 -19.66 8.79 20.08
CA ILE A 350 -19.87 9.04 18.64
C ILE A 350 -18.50 9.04 17.94
N ILE A 351 -18.49 8.11 17.02
CA ILE A 351 -17.20 7.99 16.31
C ILE A 351 -17.41 8.45 14.86
N VAL A 352 -16.60 9.41 14.45
CA VAL A 352 -16.64 9.87 13.05
C VAL A 352 -15.38 9.35 12.33
N SER A 353 -15.71 8.52 11.25
CA SER A 353 -14.55 7.79 10.73
C SER A 353 -14.59 7.78 9.20
N THR A 354 -13.34 7.62 8.53
CA THR A 354 -13.29 7.26 7.10
C THR A 354 -13.54 5.76 6.93
N ASN A 355 -13.15 5.25 5.72
CA ASN A 355 -13.41 3.82 5.48
C ASN A 355 -12.51 2.91 6.34
N VAL A 356 -11.78 3.55 7.29
CA VAL A 356 -10.94 2.77 8.22
C VAL A 356 -11.82 1.88 9.10
N ALA A 357 -12.98 2.29 9.35
CA ALA A 357 -13.84 1.52 10.27
C ALA A 357 -14.72 0.55 9.47
N GLU A 358 -14.59 0.51 8.16
CA GLU A 358 -15.46 -0.32 7.31
C GLU A 358 -15.06 -1.80 7.43
N THR A 359 -13.81 -2.15 7.44
CA THR A 359 -13.50 -3.61 7.27
C THR A 359 -12.51 -4.03 8.35
N SER A 360 -11.65 -3.21 8.86
CA SER A 360 -10.41 -3.76 9.49
C SER A 360 -10.45 -3.55 10.99
N ILE A 361 -11.66 -2.92 11.44
CA ILE A 361 -11.62 -2.72 12.91
C ILE A 361 -13.05 -2.86 13.44
N THR A 362 -13.07 -3.69 14.48
CA THR A 362 -14.41 -3.82 15.11
C THR A 362 -14.48 -2.96 16.38
N ILE A 363 -15.38 -1.96 16.26
CA ILE A 363 -15.56 -1.09 17.46
C ILE A 363 -16.78 -1.62 18.24
N PRO A 364 -16.51 -1.99 19.48
CA PRO A 364 -17.61 -2.58 20.27
C PRO A 364 -18.70 -1.54 20.59
N GLY A 365 -19.99 -2.04 20.46
CA GLY A 365 -21.06 -1.23 21.11
C GLY A 365 -21.74 -0.30 20.09
N ILE A 366 -21.43 -0.50 18.76
CA ILE A 366 -22.05 0.43 17.77
C ILE A 366 -23.48 -0.05 17.50
N THR A 367 -24.44 0.93 17.69
CA THR A 367 -25.86 0.57 17.46
C THR A 367 -26.41 1.33 16.25
N TYR A 368 -25.79 2.55 16.03
CA TYR A 368 -26.28 3.37 14.90
C TYR A 368 -25.12 3.63 13.93
N VAL A 369 -25.51 3.52 12.64
CA VAL A 369 -24.53 3.90 11.61
C VAL A 369 -25.16 5.00 10.75
N VAL A 370 -24.39 6.09 10.61
CA VAL A 370 -24.79 7.16 9.67
C VAL A 370 -23.80 7.17 8.50
N ASP A 371 -24.41 6.97 7.27
CA ASP A 371 -23.53 6.69 6.10
C ASP A 371 -23.77 7.78 5.04
N THR A 372 -22.59 8.51 4.78
CA THR A 372 -22.73 9.59 3.77
C THR A 372 -22.68 9.00 2.36
N GLY A 373 -22.13 7.72 2.26
CA GLY A 373 -22.09 7.03 0.95
C GLY A 373 -20.92 7.50 0.09
N LEU A 374 -19.94 8.17 0.76
CA LEU A 374 -18.80 8.69 -0.03
C LEU A 374 -17.48 8.19 0.56
N ALA A 375 -16.48 8.15 -0.32
CA ALA A 375 -15.14 7.77 0.18
C ALA A 375 -14.08 8.32 -0.79
N ARG A 376 -12.86 8.46 -0.21
CA ARG A 376 -11.73 8.85 -1.09
C ARG A 376 -11.06 7.60 -1.66
N ILE A 377 -11.13 7.53 -3.01
CA ILE A 377 -10.56 6.33 -3.64
C ILE A 377 -9.54 6.77 -4.70
N PRO A 378 -8.29 6.22 -4.63
CA PRO A 378 -7.24 6.58 -5.61
C PRO A 378 -7.64 6.18 -7.04
N ARG A 379 -7.40 7.23 -8.00
CA ARG A 379 -7.71 6.97 -9.42
C ARG A 379 -6.58 7.55 -10.28
N TYR A 380 -6.19 6.60 -11.14
CA TYR A 380 -5.10 7.04 -12.04
C TYR A 380 -5.70 7.53 -13.37
N ASN A 381 -5.17 8.69 -13.69
CA ASN A 381 -5.60 9.24 -14.99
C ASN A 381 -4.45 9.07 -16.02
N PRO A 382 -4.76 8.27 -17.02
CA PRO A 382 -3.69 7.96 -17.99
C PRO A 382 -3.31 9.17 -18.84
N ARG A 383 -4.24 10.11 -19.02
CA ARG A 383 -3.93 11.27 -19.87
C ARG A 383 -2.98 12.25 -19.17
N THR A 384 -3.35 12.48 -17.88
CA THR A 384 -2.51 13.47 -17.17
C THR A 384 -1.37 12.76 -16.43
N ARG A 385 -1.43 11.39 -16.32
CA ARG A 385 -0.43 10.57 -15.60
C ARG A 385 -0.33 10.97 -14.13
N ILE A 386 -1.50 11.35 -13.63
CA ILE A 386 -1.51 11.74 -12.20
C ILE A 386 -2.51 10.83 -11.49
N THR A 387 -2.01 10.45 -10.33
CA THR A 387 -2.96 9.74 -9.45
C THR A 387 -3.62 10.73 -8.49
N ALA A 388 -4.94 10.81 -8.69
CA ALA A 388 -5.67 11.72 -7.78
C ALA A 388 -6.49 10.92 -6.76
N LEU A 389 -6.86 11.54 -5.68
CA LEU A 389 -7.69 10.88 -4.65
C LEU A 389 -9.02 11.61 -4.52
N PRO A 390 -9.89 11.42 -5.55
CA PRO A 390 -11.17 12.14 -5.52
C PRO A 390 -12.16 11.49 -4.54
N VAL A 391 -13.12 12.33 -4.13
CA VAL A 391 -14.24 11.78 -3.32
C VAL A 391 -15.34 11.28 -4.28
N VAL A 392 -15.63 9.93 -4.12
CA VAL A 392 -16.63 9.33 -5.04
C VAL A 392 -17.61 8.49 -4.21
N PRO A 393 -18.78 8.18 -4.85
CA PRO A 393 -19.74 7.30 -4.16
C PRO A 393 -19.17 5.87 -4.00
N ILE A 394 -19.61 5.29 -2.87
CA ILE A 394 -19.07 3.93 -2.58
C ILE A 394 -19.94 2.89 -3.30
N SER A 395 -19.42 1.72 -3.41
CA SER A 395 -20.19 0.61 -4.02
C SER A 395 -21.26 0.08 -3.05
N ARG A 396 -22.13 -0.79 -3.62
CA ARG A 396 -23.19 -1.36 -2.75
C ARG A 396 -22.58 -2.27 -1.68
N SER A 397 -21.58 -3.02 -2.11
CA SER A 397 -20.93 -3.92 -1.13
C SER A 397 -20.29 -3.13 0.02
N SER A 398 -19.66 -2.00 -0.33
CA SER A 398 -19.08 -1.16 0.74
C SER A 398 -20.17 -0.60 1.66
N ALA A 399 -21.24 -0.17 1.04
CA ALA A 399 -22.36 0.35 1.87
C ALA A 399 -22.90 -0.74 2.80
N ASP A 400 -23.01 -1.95 2.26
CA ASP A 400 -23.54 -3.07 3.09
C ASP A 400 -22.55 -3.41 4.21
N GLN A 401 -21.25 -3.24 3.92
CA GLN A 401 -20.27 -3.48 5.01
C GLN A 401 -20.38 -2.40 6.09
N ARG A 402 -20.59 -1.21 5.67
CA ARG A 402 -20.76 -0.13 6.67
C ARG A 402 -22.03 -0.36 7.49
N LYS A 403 -23.06 -0.86 6.74
CA LYS A 403 -24.31 -1.20 7.46
C LYS A 403 -24.05 -2.32 8.48
N GLY A 404 -23.18 -3.21 8.14
CA GLY A 404 -22.91 -4.38 9.01
C GLY A 404 -22.13 -3.99 10.26
N ARG A 405 -21.63 -2.67 10.29
CA ARG A 405 -20.88 -2.25 11.49
C ARG A 405 -21.81 -2.03 12.68
N CYS A 406 -23.10 -2.03 12.32
CA CYS A 406 -24.08 -2.08 13.42
C CYS A 406 -24.88 -3.39 13.33
N GLY A 407 -25.16 -4.00 14.47
CA GLY A 407 -25.95 -5.25 14.38
C GLY A 407 -25.11 -6.46 14.77
N ARG A 408 -23.94 -6.08 15.43
CA ARG A 408 -23.08 -7.20 15.87
C ARG A 408 -23.45 -7.64 17.29
N VAL A 409 -23.85 -6.73 18.06
CA VAL A 409 -24.14 -7.07 19.47
C VAL A 409 -25.66 -6.97 19.71
N ALA A 410 -26.29 -6.06 18.97
CA ALA A 410 -27.75 -5.90 19.17
C ALA A 410 -28.36 -5.32 17.90
N ASP A 411 -29.77 -5.27 17.89
CA ASP A 411 -30.44 -4.65 16.72
C ASP A 411 -29.87 -3.26 16.43
N GLY A 412 -29.59 -3.04 15.18
CA GLY A 412 -28.95 -1.75 14.85
C GLY A 412 -29.75 -1.01 13.77
N ILE A 413 -29.50 0.35 13.70
CA ILE A 413 -30.14 1.17 12.64
C ILE A 413 -29.03 1.81 11.80
N CYS A 414 -29.22 1.55 10.49
CA CYS A 414 -28.30 2.23 9.56
C CYS A 414 -29.05 3.29 8.76
N ILE A 415 -28.51 4.50 8.87
CA ILE A 415 -29.19 5.60 8.16
C ILE A 415 -28.29 6.05 7.00
N ARG A 416 -28.81 5.88 5.78
CA ARG A 416 -28.06 6.34 4.59
C ARG A 416 -28.51 7.75 4.18
N LEU A 417 -27.53 8.57 3.89
CA LEU A 417 -27.90 9.99 3.66
C LEU A 417 -28.10 10.22 2.16
N TYR A 418 -28.33 9.18 1.46
CA TYR A 418 -28.67 9.27 0.03
C TYR A 418 -29.88 8.38 -0.27
N PRO A 419 -30.63 8.71 -1.42
CA PRO A 419 -31.89 7.98 -1.71
C PRO A 419 -31.62 6.51 -2.07
N GLU A 420 -32.73 5.73 -1.85
CA GLU A 420 -32.61 4.27 -2.12
C GLU A 420 -32.37 4.01 -3.61
N GLU A 421 -32.92 4.85 -4.40
CA GLU A 421 -32.73 4.65 -5.85
C GLU A 421 -31.25 4.79 -6.23
N GLU A 422 -30.62 5.82 -5.57
CA GLU A 422 -29.17 5.97 -5.83
C GLU A 422 -28.38 4.74 -5.34
N TYR A 423 -28.73 4.13 -4.25
CA TYR A 423 -28.05 2.91 -3.75
C TYR A 423 -28.20 1.76 -4.75
N LEU A 424 -29.44 1.62 -5.29
CA LEU A 424 -29.70 0.45 -6.17
C LEU A 424 -28.99 0.64 -7.52
N ALA A 425 -28.67 1.97 -7.83
CA ALA A 425 -28.02 2.22 -9.14
C ALA A 425 -26.51 2.07 -9.04
N ARG A 426 -25.95 1.93 -7.82
CA ARG A 426 -24.49 1.84 -7.64
C ARG A 426 -23.99 0.46 -8.06
N PRO A 427 -22.75 0.46 -8.48
CA PRO A 427 -22.18 -0.85 -8.78
C PRO A 427 -22.10 -1.75 -7.54
N LEU A 428 -22.24 -3.03 -7.86
CA LEU A 428 -22.27 -3.99 -6.72
C LEU A 428 -20.91 -4.01 -6.00
N HIS A 429 -19.75 -3.90 -6.72
CA HIS A 429 -18.42 -3.97 -6.08
C HIS A 429 -17.53 -2.84 -6.62
N THR A 430 -16.62 -2.45 -5.66
CA THR A 430 -15.59 -1.49 -6.12
C THR A 430 -14.59 -2.20 -7.05
N PRO A 431 -14.35 -1.53 -8.22
CA PRO A 431 -13.38 -2.19 -9.11
C PRO A 431 -12.01 -2.38 -8.44
N PRO A 432 -11.34 -3.48 -8.79
CA PRO A 432 -10.04 -3.75 -8.19
C PRO A 432 -9.01 -2.67 -8.54
N GLU A 433 -8.03 -2.53 -7.62
CA GLU A 433 -7.00 -1.47 -7.76
C GLU A 433 -6.21 -1.64 -9.06
N ILE A 434 -5.99 -2.82 -9.52
CA ILE A 434 -5.18 -3.05 -10.74
C ILE A 434 -5.84 -2.36 -11.94
N LEU A 435 -7.13 -2.16 -11.86
CA LEU A 435 -7.79 -1.52 -13.01
C LEU A 435 -7.78 0.00 -12.87
N ARG A 436 -7.34 0.47 -11.75
CA ARG A 436 -7.42 1.95 -11.59
C ARG A 436 -6.04 2.50 -11.23
N ALA A 437 -4.99 1.69 -11.19
CA ALA A 437 -3.67 2.18 -10.71
C ALA A 437 -2.73 2.33 -11.92
N ASN A 438 -1.61 3.10 -11.63
CA ASN A 438 -0.49 3.15 -12.60
C ASN A 438 0.24 1.81 -12.67
N LEU A 439 0.20 1.24 -13.92
CA LEU A 439 0.66 -0.16 -14.03
C LEU A 439 2.18 -0.22 -14.20
N ALA A 440 2.86 0.99 -14.36
CA ALA A 440 4.33 0.95 -14.54
C ALA A 440 5.02 0.25 -13.37
N GLU A 441 4.55 0.60 -12.19
CA GLU A 441 5.17 -0.04 -11.01
C GLU A 441 4.89 -1.55 -10.98
N VAL A 442 3.69 -1.82 -11.39
CA VAL A 442 3.30 -3.25 -11.36
C VAL A 442 4.12 -4.04 -12.41
N ILE A 443 4.21 -3.49 -13.55
CA ILE A 443 4.95 -4.15 -14.64
C ILE A 443 6.43 -4.30 -14.26
N LEU A 444 6.98 -3.25 -13.69
CA LEU A 444 8.40 -3.34 -13.27
C LEU A 444 8.60 -4.48 -12.26
N ARG A 445 7.70 -4.60 -11.38
CA ARG A 445 7.84 -5.65 -10.35
C ARG A 445 7.64 -7.04 -10.98
N MET A 446 6.73 -7.10 -11.92
CA MET A 446 6.48 -8.42 -12.54
C MET A 446 7.72 -8.89 -13.31
N ILE A 447 8.30 -7.94 -14.03
CA ILE A 447 9.51 -8.34 -14.79
C ILE A 447 10.64 -8.72 -13.83
N ALA A 448 10.70 -7.91 -12.72
CA ALA A 448 11.79 -8.20 -11.73
C ALA A 448 11.58 -9.56 -11.08
N LEU A 449 10.28 -9.96 -10.99
CA LEU A 449 10.03 -11.24 -10.28
C LEU A 449 9.92 -12.37 -11.29
N ASN A 450 10.16 -12.10 -12.50
CA ASN A 450 10.07 -13.08 -13.59
C ASN A 450 8.73 -13.84 -13.56
N LEU A 451 7.67 -13.08 -13.42
CA LEU A 451 6.32 -13.70 -13.27
C LEU A 451 5.67 -13.82 -14.64
N GLY A 452 6.47 -13.55 -15.67
CA GLY A 452 5.93 -13.73 -17.03
C GLY A 452 5.25 -12.45 -17.54
N ASP A 453 4.58 -12.65 -18.69
CA ASP A 453 3.93 -11.51 -19.38
C ASP A 453 2.60 -11.14 -18.67
N ILE A 454 2.52 -9.83 -18.50
CA ILE A 454 1.33 -9.34 -17.78
C ILE A 454 0.05 -9.71 -18.53
N GLU A 455 0.17 -9.86 -19.80
CA GLU A 455 -1.05 -10.15 -20.58
C GLU A 455 -1.51 -11.59 -20.36
N ASN A 456 -0.51 -12.46 -20.02
CA ASN A 456 -0.91 -13.87 -19.85
C ASN A 456 -0.97 -14.25 -18.37
N PHE A 457 -0.64 -13.26 -17.62
CA PHE A 457 -0.66 -13.57 -16.19
C PHE A 457 -2.10 -13.78 -15.72
N PRO A 458 -2.37 -14.85 -14.91
CA PRO A 458 -3.74 -15.23 -14.56
C PRO A 458 -4.34 -14.31 -13.50
N PHE A 459 -4.63 -13.09 -13.90
CA PHE A 459 -5.30 -12.20 -12.94
C PHE A 459 -6.77 -12.61 -12.82
N VAL A 460 -7.29 -12.36 -11.60
CA VAL A 460 -8.76 -12.58 -11.51
C VAL A 460 -9.47 -11.60 -12.46
N ASP A 461 -9.02 -10.30 -12.32
CA ASP A 461 -9.44 -9.31 -13.33
C ASP A 461 -8.20 -8.67 -13.97
N GLY A 462 -8.10 -8.89 -15.30
CA GLY A 462 -6.89 -8.36 -15.97
C GLY A 462 -7.05 -6.89 -16.33
N PRO A 463 -5.83 -6.16 -16.30
CA PRO A 463 -5.89 -4.74 -16.68
C PRO A 463 -6.21 -4.56 -18.16
N ALA A 464 -6.70 -3.29 -18.45
CA ALA A 464 -7.00 -2.99 -19.86
C ALA A 464 -5.70 -2.94 -20.69
N PRO A 465 -5.72 -3.43 -21.94
CA PRO A 465 -4.53 -3.49 -22.81
C PRO A 465 -3.87 -2.11 -22.96
N GLN A 466 -4.78 -1.09 -23.07
CA GLN A 466 -4.17 0.26 -23.23
C GLN A 466 -3.37 0.65 -21.99
N SER A 467 -3.87 0.37 -20.79
CA SER A 467 -3.12 0.69 -19.55
C SER A 467 -1.79 -0.06 -19.48
N VAL A 468 -1.82 -1.26 -20.00
CA VAL A 468 -0.55 -2.05 -20.00
C VAL A 468 0.44 -1.39 -20.96
N ARG A 469 -0.04 -0.99 -22.11
CA ARG A 469 0.87 -0.34 -23.07
C ARG A 469 1.44 0.96 -22.48
N ASP A 470 0.54 1.75 -21.86
CA ASP A 470 1.01 3.00 -21.22
C ASP A 470 2.09 2.72 -20.16
N GLY A 471 1.85 1.68 -19.44
CA GLY A 471 2.85 1.33 -18.41
C GLY A 471 4.22 1.00 -19.03
N PHE A 472 4.23 0.18 -20.10
CA PHE A 472 5.51 -0.17 -20.74
C PHE A 472 6.18 1.08 -21.33
N ASP A 473 5.35 1.96 -21.93
CA ASP A 473 5.91 3.21 -22.50
C ASP A 473 6.57 4.06 -21.41
N HIS A 474 5.84 4.04 -20.31
CA HIS A 474 6.40 4.84 -19.19
C HIS A 474 7.74 4.27 -18.72
N LEU A 475 7.84 3.00 -18.52
CA LEU A 475 9.09 2.39 -18.04
C LEU A 475 10.20 2.52 -19.10
N SER A 476 9.82 2.44 -20.35
CA SER A 476 10.82 2.66 -21.41
C SER A 476 11.35 4.09 -21.35
N GLU A 477 10.46 5.02 -21.12
CA GLU A 477 10.90 6.43 -21.01
C GLU A 477 11.85 6.63 -19.82
N LEU A 478 11.58 5.86 -18.82
CA LEU A 478 12.45 6.01 -17.63
C LEU A 478 13.75 5.23 -17.82
N GLY A 479 13.81 4.54 -18.91
CA GLY A 479 15.04 3.75 -19.19
C GLY A 479 15.10 2.48 -18.32
N ALA A 480 13.94 2.07 -17.81
CA ALA A 480 13.95 0.91 -16.88
C ALA A 480 13.92 -0.41 -17.67
N ILE A 481 13.40 -0.29 -18.91
CA ILE A 481 13.28 -1.57 -19.65
C ILE A 481 13.77 -1.34 -21.08
N ARG A 482 14.26 -2.44 -21.66
CA ARG A 482 14.63 -2.41 -23.08
C ARG A 482 13.94 -3.57 -23.82
N GLU A 483 13.63 -3.23 -25.10
CA GLU A 483 12.97 -4.30 -25.89
C GLU A 483 14.02 -5.31 -26.40
N SER A 484 13.84 -6.57 -25.97
CA SER A 484 14.78 -7.61 -26.44
C SER A 484 14.15 -8.33 -27.65
N GLY A 485 14.55 -7.98 -28.94
CA GLY A 485 14.19 -8.57 -30.25
C GLY A 485 13.78 -10.04 -30.15
N GLY A 486 12.57 -10.41 -29.71
CA GLY A 486 12.09 -11.81 -29.80
C GLY A 486 11.25 -12.01 -31.07
N LYS A 487 11.55 -13.13 -31.92
CA LYS A 487 10.83 -13.71 -33.07
C LYS A 487 9.32 -13.41 -33.00
N ALA A 488 8.73 -12.67 -34.03
CA ALA A 488 7.44 -12.20 -34.58
C ALA A 488 6.28 -12.46 -33.62
N GLY A 489 6.16 -11.46 -32.52
CA GLY A 489 4.80 -11.21 -31.93
C GLY A 489 4.84 -11.34 -30.41
N LYS A 490 6.18 -11.55 -29.66
CA LYS A 490 6.15 -11.56 -28.17
C LYS A 490 7.14 -10.52 -27.64
N ARG A 491 6.68 -9.24 -27.40
CA ARG A 491 7.48 -8.17 -26.76
C ARG A 491 8.15 -8.67 -25.48
N ARG A 492 9.28 -9.33 -25.67
CA ARG A 492 9.98 -9.67 -24.41
C ARG A 492 10.85 -8.49 -23.97
N CYS A 493 10.37 -7.84 -22.89
CA CYS A 493 11.12 -6.69 -22.33
C CYS A 493 11.99 -7.16 -21.16
N VAL A 494 13.23 -6.69 -21.28
CA VAL A 494 14.17 -7.05 -20.18
C VAL A 494 14.55 -5.77 -19.42
N LEU A 495 14.74 -6.07 -18.11
CA LEU A 495 15.11 -4.90 -17.30
C LEU A 495 16.54 -4.44 -17.64
N THR A 496 16.70 -3.08 -17.79
CA THR A 496 18.07 -2.54 -17.90
C THR A 496 18.77 -2.54 -16.54
N GLY A 497 20.14 -2.23 -16.54
CA GLY A 497 20.84 -2.09 -15.23
C GLY A 497 20.10 -1.15 -14.28
N GLU A 498 19.62 -0.02 -14.89
CA GLU A 498 18.86 0.93 -14.04
C GLU A 498 17.50 0.36 -13.61
N GLY A 499 16.90 -0.36 -14.54
CA GLY A 499 15.60 -1.00 -14.21
C GLY A 499 15.71 -1.97 -13.03
N ARG A 500 16.84 -2.69 -12.95
CA ARG A 500 17.02 -3.66 -11.84
C ARG A 500 17.18 -2.92 -10.52
N VAL A 501 17.89 -1.84 -10.61
CA VAL A 501 18.07 -1.07 -9.36
C VAL A 501 16.72 -0.47 -8.94
N MET A 502 15.96 0.06 -9.93
CA MET A 502 14.64 0.66 -9.58
C MET A 502 13.74 -0.39 -8.96
N ALA A 503 13.72 -1.59 -9.47
CA ALA A 503 12.81 -2.64 -8.99
C ALA A 503 13.14 -3.06 -7.55
N ARG A 504 14.34 -2.85 -7.09
CA ARG A 504 14.74 -3.29 -5.73
C ARG A 504 14.39 -2.23 -4.69
N MET A 505 14.09 -0.98 -5.22
CA MET A 505 13.77 0.08 -4.24
C MET A 505 12.25 0.11 -3.99
N PRO A 506 11.82 0.14 -2.77
CA PRO A 506 10.38 0.24 -2.47
C PRO A 506 9.83 1.64 -2.80
N LEU A 507 10.18 2.18 -4.00
CA LEU A 507 9.74 3.53 -4.39
C LEU A 507 9.05 3.48 -5.75
N ASP A 508 8.25 4.55 -5.95
CA ASP A 508 7.78 4.76 -7.33
C ASP A 508 8.96 4.89 -8.31
N PRO A 509 8.84 4.26 -9.53
CA PRO A 509 9.95 4.23 -10.48
C PRO A 509 10.48 5.64 -10.81
N ARG A 510 9.62 6.67 -10.68
CA ARG A 510 10.11 8.05 -10.95
C ARG A 510 11.05 8.53 -9.84
N LEU A 511 10.62 8.21 -8.66
CA LEU A 511 11.49 8.63 -7.54
C LEU A 511 12.80 7.84 -7.54
N ALA A 512 12.69 6.59 -7.91
CA ALA A 512 13.93 5.79 -7.97
C ALA A 512 14.86 6.34 -9.06
N LYS A 513 14.23 6.80 -10.14
CA LYS A 513 15.08 7.36 -11.23
C LYS A 513 15.79 8.63 -10.77
N ILE A 514 15.14 9.41 -9.95
CA ILE A 514 15.80 10.61 -9.42
C ILE A 514 17.07 10.21 -8.66
N LEU A 515 16.99 9.16 -7.92
CA LEU A 515 18.18 8.77 -7.12
C LEU A 515 19.30 8.26 -8.03
N ILE A 516 18.88 7.53 -9.01
CA ILE A 516 19.91 6.99 -9.92
C ILE A 516 20.61 8.15 -10.64
N ARG A 517 19.78 9.14 -11.04
CA ARG A 517 20.40 10.30 -11.70
C ARG A 517 21.18 11.15 -10.70
N ALA A 518 20.70 11.29 -9.53
CA ALA A 518 21.40 12.09 -8.49
C ALA A 518 22.81 11.54 -8.23
N HIS A 519 22.94 10.25 -8.34
CA HIS A 519 24.30 9.67 -8.17
C HIS A 519 25.24 10.17 -9.26
N ARG A 520 24.75 10.33 -10.45
CA ARG A 520 25.61 10.80 -11.56
C ARG A 520 25.90 12.29 -11.43
N GLU A 521 24.92 12.93 -10.80
CA GLU A 521 25.11 14.40 -10.68
C GLU A 521 25.77 14.76 -9.35
N LYS A 522 26.09 13.75 -8.56
CA LYS A 522 26.86 13.89 -7.31
C LYS A 522 26.05 14.64 -6.25
N CYS A 523 24.72 14.41 -6.23
CA CYS A 523 23.91 14.98 -5.14
C CYS A 523 23.00 13.91 -4.54
N LEU A 524 23.57 12.75 -4.37
CA LEU A 524 22.77 11.55 -3.99
C LEU A 524 22.27 11.67 -2.55
N HIS A 525 23.05 12.22 -1.74
CA HIS A 525 22.64 12.25 -0.32
C HIS A 525 21.42 13.14 -0.11
N ALA A 526 21.52 14.38 -0.64
CA ALA A 526 20.37 15.30 -0.47
C ALA A 526 19.12 14.75 -1.18
N ALA A 527 19.38 14.16 -2.32
CA ALA A 527 18.22 13.63 -3.08
C ALA A 527 17.57 12.45 -2.35
N ALA A 528 18.42 11.61 -1.78
CA ALA A 528 17.86 10.46 -1.05
C ALA A 528 16.95 10.90 0.11
N VAL A 529 17.36 11.97 0.76
CA VAL A 529 16.54 12.47 1.89
C VAL A 529 15.20 13.00 1.35
N ILE A 530 15.31 13.69 0.29
CA ILE A 530 14.09 14.31 -0.25
C ILE A 530 13.16 13.20 -0.79
N VAL A 531 13.78 12.31 -1.55
CA VAL A 531 12.96 11.22 -2.12
C VAL A 531 12.31 10.42 -1.00
N ALA A 532 13.06 10.16 0.06
CA ALA A 532 12.44 9.44 1.19
C ALA A 532 11.28 10.23 1.79
N ALA A 533 11.42 11.51 1.83
CA ALA A 533 10.33 12.35 2.41
C ALA A 533 9.10 12.32 1.49
N LEU A 534 9.31 12.27 0.15
CA LEU A 534 8.17 12.32 -0.79
C LEU A 534 7.44 10.98 -0.80
N SER A 535 8.08 10.00 -0.27
CA SER A 535 7.45 8.66 -0.31
C SER A 535 6.59 8.42 0.92
N ILE A 536 6.68 9.34 1.89
CA ILE A 536 5.85 9.16 3.10
C ILE A 536 4.89 10.34 3.20
N GLN A 537 3.98 10.18 4.11
CA GLN A 537 3.10 11.36 4.35
C GLN A 537 3.90 12.54 4.94
N ASP A 538 3.38 13.71 4.63
CA ASP A 538 4.10 14.91 5.09
C ASP A 538 4.20 14.93 6.63
N PRO A 539 5.46 15.12 7.17
CA PRO A 539 5.68 15.05 8.62
C PRO A 539 5.18 16.29 9.35
N ARG A 540 4.89 17.36 8.68
CA ARG A 540 4.44 18.58 9.36
C ARG A 540 2.98 18.41 9.80
N GLU A 541 2.75 18.86 11.12
CA GLU A 541 1.38 18.76 11.68
C GLU A 541 0.82 20.16 11.94
N ARG A 542 -0.48 20.15 11.67
CA ARG A 542 -1.17 21.42 12.04
C ARG A 542 -2.37 21.09 12.92
N PRO A 543 -2.02 20.90 14.31
CA PRO A 543 -3.12 20.52 15.22
C PRO A 543 -4.17 21.65 15.32
N ALA A 544 -5.41 21.14 15.65
CA ALA A 544 -6.54 22.09 15.73
C ALA A 544 -6.33 23.11 16.85
N GLY A 545 -6.54 24.38 16.52
CA GLY A 545 -6.42 25.44 17.55
C GLY A 545 -4.98 25.98 17.64
N GLN A 546 -4.03 25.27 16.86
CA GLN A 546 -2.63 25.75 16.93
C GLN A 546 -2.08 25.90 15.51
N SER A 547 -2.91 26.19 14.53
CA SER A 547 -2.45 26.23 13.12
C SER A 547 -1.47 27.40 12.91
N LYS A 548 -1.75 28.57 13.54
CA LYS A 548 -0.84 29.73 13.33
C LYS A 548 0.54 29.47 13.96
N ALA A 549 0.47 28.87 15.15
CA ALA A 549 1.77 28.55 15.80
C ALA A 549 2.55 27.51 14.97
N ALA A 550 1.79 26.57 14.42
CA ALA A 550 2.47 25.53 13.60
C ALA A 550 3.07 26.14 12.34
N ASP A 551 2.32 27.06 11.73
CA ASP A 551 2.86 27.71 10.51
C ASP A 551 4.10 28.53 10.82
N ALA A 552 4.10 29.23 11.94
CA ALA A 552 5.30 30.00 12.33
C ALA A 552 6.50 29.09 12.57
N ALA A 553 6.20 27.95 13.23
CA ALA A 553 7.31 27.02 13.49
C ALA A 553 7.86 26.43 12.17
N HIS A 554 6.93 26.10 11.25
CA HIS A 554 7.38 25.50 9.98
C HIS A 554 8.05 26.56 9.10
N GLY A 555 7.62 27.83 9.23
CA GLY A 555 8.22 28.95 8.48
C GLY A 555 9.73 29.06 8.70
N ARG A 556 10.25 28.54 9.81
CA ARG A 556 11.71 28.65 10.10
C ARG A 556 12.52 27.75 9.17
N PHE A 557 11.81 26.76 8.62
CA PHE A 557 12.58 25.83 7.76
C PHE A 557 12.35 26.14 6.28
N GLN A 558 11.53 27.14 6.00
CA GLN A 558 11.13 27.40 4.61
C GLN A 558 12.31 27.94 3.80
N HIS A 559 12.47 27.30 2.71
CA HIS A 559 13.47 27.83 1.77
C HIS A 559 12.75 28.57 0.63
N PRO A 560 13.21 29.80 0.23
CA PRO A 560 12.47 30.65 -0.72
C PRO A 560 12.48 30.05 -2.14
N ALA A 561 13.46 29.26 -2.38
CA ALA A 561 13.65 28.83 -3.77
C ALA A 561 12.95 27.49 -4.03
N SER A 562 12.65 26.71 -2.82
CA SER A 562 12.13 25.36 -3.16
C SER A 562 11.55 24.72 -1.90
N ASP A 563 10.34 24.07 -2.22
CA ASP A 563 9.72 23.30 -1.12
C ASP A 563 10.54 22.02 -0.82
N PHE A 564 11.22 21.45 -1.78
CA PHE A 564 12.05 20.26 -1.53
C PHE A 564 13.21 20.60 -0.59
N LEU A 565 13.76 21.80 -0.76
CA LEU A 565 14.87 22.18 0.15
C LEU A 565 14.37 22.45 1.56
N THR A 566 13.08 22.86 1.58
CA THR A 566 12.51 23.01 2.94
C THR A 566 12.49 21.68 3.69
N LEU A 567 12.13 20.61 3.00
CA LEU A 567 12.15 19.28 3.64
C LEU A 567 13.56 18.89 4.07
N LEU A 568 14.47 19.24 3.23
CA LEU A 568 15.87 18.95 3.60
C LEU A 568 16.29 19.73 4.85
N ASN A 569 15.88 20.98 4.95
CA ASN A 569 16.21 21.78 6.15
C ASN A 569 15.61 21.16 7.41
N ILE A 570 14.36 20.72 7.22
CA ILE A 570 13.72 20.12 8.39
C ILE A 570 14.53 18.89 8.84
N TRP A 571 14.93 18.08 7.85
CA TRP A 571 15.66 16.85 8.21
C TRP A 571 17.01 17.19 8.87
N HIS A 572 17.66 18.12 8.38
CA HIS A 572 18.97 18.46 8.98
C HIS A 572 18.80 18.96 10.42
N ALA A 573 17.83 19.82 10.54
CA ALA A 573 17.60 20.32 11.92
C ALA A 573 17.23 19.18 12.87
N PHE A 574 16.44 18.31 12.39
CA PHE A 574 16.04 17.15 13.23
C PHE A 574 17.24 16.28 13.56
N GLN A 575 18.13 16.03 12.63
CA GLN A 575 19.31 15.16 12.88
C GLN A 575 20.26 15.82 13.88
N GLU A 576 20.40 17.10 13.71
CA GLU A 576 21.26 17.82 14.69
C GLU A 576 20.71 17.65 16.13
N ALA A 577 19.47 17.71 16.23
CA ALA A 577 18.86 17.54 17.57
C ALA A 577 19.05 16.10 18.09
N VAL A 578 19.06 15.14 17.24
CA VAL A 578 19.21 13.73 17.65
C VAL A 578 20.67 13.46 18.04
N ARG A 579 21.67 14.12 17.34
CA ARG A 579 23.12 13.86 17.57
C ARG A 579 23.59 14.51 18.88
N ALA A 580 23.08 15.58 19.27
CA ALA A 580 23.56 16.35 20.44
C ALA A 580 23.32 15.58 21.74
N LYS A 581 22.57 14.43 21.83
CA LYS A 581 22.38 13.90 23.21
C LYS A 581 22.18 12.39 23.15
N LYS A 582 22.68 11.63 21.97
CA LYS A 582 22.67 10.17 21.71
C LYS A 582 21.45 9.50 22.33
N SER A 583 20.26 10.29 22.62
CA SER A 583 19.02 9.66 23.12
C SER A 583 17.83 10.19 22.31
N TRP A 584 16.77 9.31 22.13
CA TRP A 584 15.52 9.61 21.37
C TRP A 584 14.63 10.60 22.15
N GLY A 585 14.91 10.97 23.43
CA GLY A 585 14.15 11.90 24.29
C GLY A 585 14.17 13.34 23.75
N PRO A 586 15.25 13.87 23.20
CA PRO A 586 15.35 15.24 22.64
C PRO A 586 14.74 15.32 21.23
N ALA A 587 14.73 14.20 20.52
CA ALA A 587 14.06 14.15 19.20
C ALA A 587 12.54 14.32 19.35
N LYS A 588 12.04 13.77 20.39
CA LYS A 588 10.59 13.92 20.63
C LYS A 588 10.24 15.36 21.02
N ARG A 589 11.14 15.92 21.78
CA ARG A 589 10.89 17.32 22.17
C ARG A 589 11.00 18.25 20.95
N PHE A 590 12.01 17.94 20.12
CA PHE A 590 12.17 18.77 18.91
C PHE A 590 10.90 18.68 18.04
N CYS A 591 10.47 17.45 17.87
CA CYS A 591 9.26 17.27 17.05
C CYS A 591 8.06 18.00 17.65
N LYS A 592 7.93 17.93 18.95
CA LYS A 592 6.78 18.63 19.57
C LYS A 592 6.91 20.15 19.42
N MET A 593 8.06 20.67 19.56
CA MET A 593 8.26 22.14 19.49
C MET A 593 8.00 22.65 18.07
N HIS A 594 8.25 21.75 17.09
CA HIS A 594 8.14 22.27 15.72
C HIS A 594 6.95 21.64 15.01
N TYR A 595 6.04 21.09 15.79
CA TYR A 595 4.78 20.53 15.26
C TYR A 595 5.06 19.51 14.15
N LEU A 596 6.05 18.68 14.44
CA LEU A 596 6.33 17.56 13.52
C LEU A 596 5.89 16.24 14.16
N SER A 597 5.46 15.34 13.24
CA SER A 597 5.02 14.02 13.75
C SER A 597 6.24 13.12 13.98
N VAL A 598 6.34 12.60 15.25
CA VAL A 598 7.50 11.74 15.59
C VAL A 598 7.42 10.44 14.78
N ARG A 599 6.24 9.95 14.66
CA ARG A 599 6.06 8.70 13.90
C ARG A 599 6.51 8.86 12.44
N ARG A 600 6.11 9.97 11.83
CA ARG A 600 6.44 10.16 10.40
C ARG A 600 7.93 10.46 10.23
N MET A 601 8.40 11.16 11.19
CA MET A 601 9.86 11.39 11.12
C MET A 601 10.63 10.06 11.23
N ARG A 602 10.17 9.23 12.11
CA ARG A 602 10.82 7.90 12.22
C ARG A 602 10.66 7.12 10.90
N GLU A 603 9.39 7.18 10.36
CA GLU A 603 9.18 6.52 9.07
C GLU A 603 10.14 7.08 8.00
N TRP A 604 10.19 8.43 7.98
CA TRP A 604 11.13 9.07 7.03
C TRP A 604 12.55 8.53 7.20
N ARG A 605 13.05 8.37 8.37
CA ARG A 605 14.39 7.81 8.63
C ARG A 605 14.47 6.35 8.20
N ASP A 606 13.40 5.59 8.49
CA ASP A 606 13.40 4.16 8.13
C ASP A 606 13.49 3.99 6.60
N VAL A 607 12.66 4.80 5.90
CA VAL A 607 12.69 4.66 4.43
C VAL A 607 14.07 5.07 3.90
N LEU A 608 14.55 6.11 4.43
CA LEU A 608 15.90 6.54 3.99
C LEU A 608 16.93 5.43 4.24
N GLN A 609 16.89 4.81 5.36
CA GLN A 609 17.85 3.73 5.64
C GLN A 609 17.66 2.57 4.66
N GLN A 610 16.43 2.34 4.27
CA GLN A 610 16.20 1.26 3.30
C GLN A 610 16.79 1.62 1.93
N ILE A 611 16.51 2.85 1.64
CA ILE A 611 17.08 3.30 0.36
C ILE A 611 18.61 3.21 0.40
N ALA A 612 19.12 3.56 1.51
CA ALA A 612 20.59 3.58 1.63
C ALA A 612 21.17 2.17 1.50
N VAL A 613 20.45 1.19 2.09
CA VAL A 613 20.95 -0.19 2.02
C VAL A 613 21.01 -0.63 0.55
N VAL A 614 19.97 -0.33 -0.13
CA VAL A 614 19.96 -0.76 -1.55
C VAL A 614 21.04 0.00 -2.33
N LEU A 615 21.12 1.31 -2.08
CA LEU A 615 22.15 2.10 -2.81
C LEU A 615 23.56 1.62 -2.49
N ARG A 616 23.82 1.12 -1.28
CA ARG A 616 25.15 0.59 -0.92
C ARG A 616 25.41 -0.74 -1.64
N GLU A 617 24.38 -1.51 -1.62
CA GLU A 617 24.55 -2.82 -2.26
C GLU A 617 24.89 -2.65 -3.75
N GLN A 618 24.48 -1.52 -4.25
CA GLN A 618 24.72 -1.32 -5.70
C GLN A 618 26.02 -0.55 -5.91
N GLY A 619 26.66 -0.24 -4.80
CA GLY A 619 27.98 0.43 -4.88
C GLY A 619 27.84 1.93 -5.17
N MET A 620 26.61 2.50 -5.03
CA MET A 620 26.39 3.92 -5.35
C MET A 620 26.66 4.81 -4.13
N LEU A 621 26.63 4.25 -2.99
CA LEU A 621 26.88 5.04 -1.77
C LEU A 621 28.08 4.45 -1.02
N LYS A 622 29.22 5.37 -0.85
CA LYS A 622 30.38 4.93 -0.04
C LYS A 622 30.36 5.60 1.33
N GLY A 623 29.93 4.85 2.49
CA GLY A 623 29.91 5.45 3.84
C GLY A 623 28.46 5.67 4.33
N SER A 624 28.21 6.12 5.67
CA SER A 624 26.86 6.32 6.23
C SER A 624 26.26 7.66 5.73
N LEU A 625 24.98 7.54 5.20
CA LEU A 625 24.26 8.80 4.86
C LEU A 625 24.31 9.78 6.03
N LYS A 626 25.00 9.34 7.13
CA LYS A 626 25.08 10.01 8.43
C LYS A 626 26.22 11.01 8.47
N ASP A 627 27.13 11.16 7.40
CA ASP A 627 28.37 11.91 7.71
C ASP A 627 28.69 12.86 6.54
N ASP A 628 27.67 13.35 5.72
CA ASP A 628 28.28 14.37 4.82
C ASP A 628 27.18 15.30 4.30
N ILE A 629 26.24 15.84 5.10
CA ILE A 629 25.39 16.82 4.35
C ILE A 629 25.30 18.10 5.18
N ILE A 630 26.45 18.78 5.49
CA ILE A 630 26.31 20.19 5.90
C ILE A 630 26.46 21.07 4.66
N VAL A 631 25.45 21.23 3.78
CA VAL A 631 25.44 22.39 2.85
C VAL A 631 25.53 23.70 3.66
N SER A 632 26.77 24.24 3.95
CA SER A 632 27.08 25.63 4.32
C SER A 632 26.04 26.62 3.74
N PRO A 633 25.19 27.31 4.54
CA PRO A 633 24.24 28.38 4.19
C PRO A 633 24.96 29.56 3.50
N GLU A 634 25.71 29.49 2.37
CA GLU A 634 25.97 30.85 1.84
C GLU A 634 25.53 30.93 0.38
N MET A 635 24.24 31.03 0.08
CA MET A 635 24.01 31.76 -1.19
C MET A 635 22.62 32.40 -1.16
N GLY A 636 22.54 33.57 -0.48
CA GLY A 636 21.52 34.50 -1.03
C GLY A 636 22.03 35.95 -0.97
N PRO A 637 21.61 36.84 -2.06
CA PRO A 637 22.06 38.16 -2.54
C PRO A 637 21.83 39.26 -1.49
N SER A 638 22.92 39.80 -0.86
CA SER A 638 23.22 41.01 -0.07
C SER A 638 22.58 42.27 -0.69
N HIS A 639 21.45 42.74 -0.10
CA HIS A 639 21.16 44.19 -0.20
C HIS A 639 21.66 44.93 1.04
N PRO A 640 22.30 46.17 0.92
CA PRO A 640 23.11 47.09 1.73
C PRO A 640 22.27 47.87 2.75
N ASN A 641 22.44 47.61 4.08
CA ASN A 641 22.02 48.35 5.29
C ASN A 641 22.64 49.76 5.32
N VAL A 642 21.78 50.85 5.25
CA VAL A 642 21.63 52.19 5.86
C VAL A 642 21.74 52.07 7.40
N SER A 643 22.91 52.48 7.98
CA SER A 643 23.57 53.31 9.01
C SER A 643 22.61 53.68 10.15
N GLY A 644 23.06 53.37 11.45
CA GLY A 644 23.41 54.34 12.52
C GLY A 644 23.12 53.75 13.89
N ASP A 645 24.16 53.48 14.71
CA ASP A 645 24.84 54.00 15.92
C ASP A 645 24.24 53.35 17.18
N SER A 646 25.13 52.69 18.01
CA SER A 646 25.84 52.99 19.27
C SER A 646 25.70 51.81 20.25
N HIS A 647 26.81 51.15 20.58
CA HIS A 647 27.77 51.01 21.69
C HIS A 647 27.33 49.89 22.64
N LEU A 648 28.17 48.79 22.74
CA LEU A 648 28.94 48.35 23.92
C LEU A 648 29.26 46.85 23.80
N ASP A 649 30.57 46.51 23.63
CA ASP A 649 31.72 46.01 24.42
C ASP A 649 31.79 44.47 24.33
N SER A 650 32.93 43.96 23.68
CA SER A 650 34.08 43.28 24.34
C SER A 650 34.55 42.11 23.47
N GLN A 651 35.68 42.32 22.71
CA GLN A 651 37.05 41.79 22.94
C GLN A 651 37.33 40.65 21.95
N ARG A 652 38.07 40.94 20.81
CA ARG A 652 39.39 40.79 20.17
C ARG A 652 39.64 39.33 19.79
N LEU A 653 39.48 38.94 18.52
CA LEU A 653 40.22 38.28 17.42
C LEU A 653 41.72 38.57 17.49
N PRO A 654 42.61 37.45 17.09
CA PRO A 654 43.48 37.94 16.01
C PRO A 654 43.70 36.88 14.92
N PHE A 655 43.28 37.21 13.69
CA PHE A 655 44.30 36.99 12.63
C PHE A 655 43.70 37.38 11.28
N GLN A 656 44.02 38.59 10.82
CA GLN A 656 44.33 39.46 9.67
C GLN A 656 44.91 38.66 8.49
N TYR A 657 44.12 38.47 7.43
CA TYR A 657 44.69 38.20 6.09
C TYR A 657 44.39 39.37 5.15
N ARG A 658 45.47 40.11 4.68
CA ARG A 658 45.97 40.93 3.56
C ARG A 658 45.58 40.33 2.21
N PRO A 659 44.89 41.07 1.25
CA PRO A 659 44.46 40.58 -0.07
C PRO A 659 45.52 40.87 -1.15
N GLU A 660 46.22 39.78 -1.60
CA GLU A 660 46.90 39.90 -2.91
C GLU A 660 46.06 39.23 -3.99
N GLU A 661 45.31 39.99 -4.87
CA GLU A 661 45.22 40.29 -6.32
C GLU A 661 45.50 39.04 -7.16
N THR A 662 44.38 38.33 -7.62
CA THR A 662 44.49 37.90 -9.04
C THR A 662 43.10 37.66 -9.60
N ARG A 663 42.46 38.64 -10.31
CA ARG A 663 42.00 38.96 -11.67
C ARG A 663 41.40 37.73 -12.35
N TYR A 664 40.03 37.52 -12.31
CA TYR A 664 38.98 37.05 -13.24
C TYR A 664 39.20 37.61 -14.65
N ALA A 665 39.93 36.85 -15.45
CA ALA A 665 39.85 37.00 -16.92
C ALA A 665 39.23 35.73 -17.54
N LEU A 666 37.93 35.76 -17.97
CA LEU A 666 37.35 35.68 -19.33
C LEU A 666 38.03 34.59 -20.16
N TYR A 667 37.30 33.38 -20.32
CA TYR A 667 37.46 32.76 -21.65
C TYR A 667 36.20 31.96 -22.00
N CYS A 668 35.15 32.61 -22.66
CA CYS A 668 34.39 32.32 -23.91
C CYS A 668 35.32 32.32 -25.12
N ARG A 669 35.73 31.11 -25.62
CA ARG A 669 35.76 30.85 -27.08
C ARG A 669 36.37 29.47 -27.33
N GLN A 670 35.50 28.50 -27.87
CA GLN A 670 35.85 27.97 -29.22
C GLN A 670 35.11 26.66 -29.45
N ARG A 671 33.93 26.70 -30.16
CA ARG A 671 33.41 25.89 -31.29
C ARG A 671 34.52 25.05 -31.94
N PRO A 672 34.29 23.73 -32.11
CA PRO A 672 35.00 23.28 -33.32
C PRO A 672 34.03 22.76 -34.38
N ARG A 673 34.13 23.38 -35.69
CA ARG A 673 34.31 23.13 -37.13
C ARG A 673 34.15 21.65 -37.47
N ASP A 674 33.04 21.32 -38.21
CA ASP A 674 32.65 20.58 -39.43
C ASP A 674 33.83 19.79 -40.00
N ASN A 675 33.69 18.38 -40.16
CA ASN A 675 33.71 17.44 -41.32
C ASN A 675 34.61 16.24 -41.00
N ASP A 676 33.98 14.99 -40.90
CA ASP A 676 34.33 13.78 -41.68
C ASP A 676 33.61 12.56 -41.10
N PHE A 677 32.50 12.00 -41.71
CA PHE A 677 31.92 11.05 -42.66
C PHE A 677 31.23 9.91 -41.90
N PRO A 678 30.32 8.86 -42.64
CA PRO A 678 29.34 8.65 -43.72
C PRO A 678 28.23 7.67 -43.31
N GLY A 679 26.90 8.03 -43.77
CA GLY A 679 26.20 6.97 -44.54
C GLY A 679 24.70 6.97 -44.20
N PHE A 680 23.89 7.74 -44.93
CA PHE A 680 22.66 7.09 -45.47
C PHE A 680 21.82 8.14 -46.18
N ARG A 681 21.91 8.16 -47.54
CA ARG A 681 21.09 8.06 -48.77
C ARG A 681 19.69 8.65 -48.56
N SER A 682 19.40 9.80 -49.13
CA SER A 682 18.48 10.60 -49.96
C SER A 682 17.37 9.74 -50.58
N VAL A 683 16.07 10.08 -50.29
CA VAL A 683 15.16 10.33 -51.44
C VAL A 683 13.94 11.12 -50.94
N GLN A 684 13.72 12.43 -51.32
CA GLN A 684 13.10 13.40 -52.25
C GLN A 684 11.60 13.53 -51.96
N THR A 685 11.10 14.64 -51.31
CA THR A 685 9.76 15.15 -51.66
C THR A 685 9.90 16.44 -52.47
N PRO A 686 9.16 16.48 -53.65
CA PRO A 686 9.13 17.70 -54.47
C PRO A 686 8.16 18.75 -53.88
N PRO A 687 8.40 20.17 -54.35
CA PRO A 687 7.85 21.48 -54.00
C PRO A 687 6.78 21.94 -55.00
N GLY A 688 5.66 22.54 -54.41
CA GLY A 688 5.26 23.95 -54.63
C GLY A 688 3.90 24.02 -55.35
N MET A 689 2.89 24.69 -54.66
CA MET A 689 2.34 26.01 -55.06
C MET A 689 0.96 26.18 -54.43
N GLY A 690 0.85 27.16 -53.46
CA GLY A 690 0.21 28.48 -53.68
C GLY A 690 -0.74 28.80 -52.52
N GLY A 691 -0.33 29.76 -51.59
CA GLY A 691 -0.68 31.17 -51.33
C GLY A 691 -2.04 31.29 -50.63
N GLY A 692 -2.03 31.76 -49.32
CA GLY A 692 -2.74 33.01 -48.93
C GLY A 692 -3.07 32.99 -47.43
N CYS A 693 -2.38 33.83 -46.63
CA CYS A 693 -2.36 35.09 -45.84
C CYS A 693 -3.55 35.13 -44.87
N ARG A 694 -3.28 35.49 -43.46
CA ARG A 694 -3.57 36.73 -42.71
C ARG A 694 -3.83 36.39 -41.24
N THR A 695 -2.97 36.89 -40.30
CA THR A 695 -2.70 37.74 -39.12
C THR A 695 -3.94 37.91 -38.26
N CYS A 696 -3.82 37.71 -36.90
CA CYS A 696 -3.65 38.50 -35.66
C CYS A 696 -4.60 37.95 -34.59
N GLY A 697 -4.07 37.64 -33.39
CA GLY A 697 -4.28 38.53 -32.21
C GLY A 697 -4.66 37.69 -30.98
N ASP A 698 -3.73 37.63 -29.93
CA ASP A 698 -3.69 38.40 -28.67
C ASP A 698 -3.99 37.46 -27.48
N HIS A 699 -2.91 37.18 -26.57
CA HIS A 699 -2.43 37.63 -25.26
C HIS A 699 -1.78 36.46 -24.53
N PRO A 700 -0.82 36.84 -23.52
CA PRO A 700 0.50 37.33 -23.10
C PRO A 700 1.12 36.46 -22.00
N ALA A 701 2.32 36.03 -22.19
CA ALA A 701 3.63 35.73 -21.56
C ALA A 701 4.17 36.93 -20.78
N PHE A 702 4.03 37.00 -19.40
CA PHE A 702 4.72 37.64 -18.27
C PHE A 702 6.21 37.27 -18.27
N CYS A 703 7.02 38.41 -18.50
CA CYS A 703 8.39 38.93 -18.31
C CYS A 703 8.58 39.48 -16.89
N PRO A 704 9.47 39.00 -16.00
CA PRO A 704 9.74 39.54 -14.66
C PRO A 704 10.85 40.60 -14.68
N ASN A 705 10.58 41.84 -15.07
CA ASN A 705 11.48 42.92 -14.61
C ASN A 705 10.78 44.27 -14.77
N CYS A 706 9.78 44.61 -13.90
CA CYS A 706 9.71 46.08 -13.68
C CYS A 706 8.60 46.37 -12.66
N GLY A 707 8.77 46.38 -11.33
CA GLY A 707 8.66 47.28 -10.16
C GLY A 707 8.15 48.68 -10.54
N ARG A 708 6.74 48.86 -10.63
CA ARG A 708 6.16 50.13 -10.15
C ARG A 708 4.66 50.15 -10.47
N ASN A 709 3.73 50.33 -9.45
CA ASN A 709 2.51 50.99 -8.96
C ASN A 709 1.91 51.94 -10.00
N ARG A 710 0.67 51.60 -10.49
CA ARG A 710 -0.30 52.70 -10.75
C ARG A 710 -1.72 52.13 -10.80
N GLN A 711 -2.58 52.40 -9.81
CA GLN A 711 -3.90 52.99 -9.54
C GLN A 711 -4.59 53.47 -10.82
N CYS A 712 -5.81 52.91 -11.20
CA CYS A 712 -6.97 53.78 -11.55
C CYS A 712 -8.12 52.89 -12.02
N LEU A 713 -9.25 52.80 -11.22
CA LEU A 713 -10.64 53.28 -11.09
C LEU A 713 -11.35 53.27 -12.44
N ALA A 714 -12.47 52.50 -12.55
CA ALA A 714 -13.90 52.84 -12.69
C ALA A 714 -14.43 52.24 -14.01
N GLY A 715 -15.46 51.32 -13.88
CA GLY A 715 -16.89 51.62 -14.14
C GLY A 715 -17.44 50.66 -15.21
N ARG A 716 -18.39 49.79 -14.83
CA ARG A 716 -19.85 49.52 -14.96
C ARG A 716 -20.24 49.40 -16.44
N ILE A 717 -20.64 48.13 -16.84
CA ILE A 717 -21.92 47.96 -17.59
C ILE A 717 -22.07 46.47 -17.93
N GLY A 718 -22.98 45.71 -17.26
CA GLY A 718 -24.31 45.08 -17.42
C GLY A 718 -24.38 44.21 -18.68
N TRP A 719 -24.45 42.81 -18.52
CA TRP A 719 -25.31 42.08 -19.48
C TRP A 719 -26.00 40.92 -18.75
N ARG A 720 -27.33 41.07 -18.48
CA ARG A 720 -28.56 40.26 -18.48
C ARG A 720 -28.54 39.18 -19.56
N PRO A 721 -29.13 37.92 -19.24
CA PRO A 721 -29.39 36.68 -19.97
C PRO A 721 -30.85 36.60 -20.46
N LEU A 722 -30.99 36.38 -21.78
CA LEU A 722 -32.38 35.94 -22.04
C LEU A 722 -32.38 34.69 -22.91
N PRO A 723 -33.53 33.87 -23.00
CA PRO A 723 -34.48 32.89 -22.46
C PRO A 723 -34.83 31.81 -23.51
N VAL A 724 -35.11 30.60 -23.00
CA VAL A 724 -35.98 29.41 -23.13
C VAL A 724 -37.44 29.86 -23.26
N HIS A 725 -38.18 29.31 -24.28
CA HIS A 725 -39.19 28.25 -24.47
C HIS A 725 -40.15 28.65 -25.59
N PRO A 726 -41.22 27.67 -25.97
CA PRO A 726 -41.80 26.32 -25.90
C PRO A 726 -42.83 26.09 -27.02
N SER A 727 -43.03 24.76 -27.42
CA SER A 727 -44.33 24.06 -27.38
C SER A 727 -44.43 23.10 -28.57
N GLY A 728 -44.44 21.82 -28.39
CA GLY A 728 -45.30 20.63 -28.18
C GLY A 728 -45.71 20.01 -29.53
N PRO A 729 -46.47 18.79 -29.53
CA PRO A 729 -46.44 17.36 -29.17
C PRO A 729 -46.70 16.46 -30.38
N PRO A 730 -47.02 15.00 -29.98
CA PRO A 730 -46.56 13.62 -30.12
C PRO A 730 -47.55 12.75 -30.91
N LEU A 731 -47.00 11.73 -31.72
CA LEU A 731 -47.77 10.50 -31.99
C LEU A 731 -46.82 9.40 -32.49
N GLY A 732 -46.58 8.28 -31.75
CA GLY A 732 -47.00 6.86 -31.71
C GLY A 732 -46.68 6.15 -33.04
N THR A 733 -45.95 5.00 -33.03
CA THR A 733 -46.09 3.53 -33.20
C THR A 733 -45.44 3.11 -34.52
N GLN A 734 -44.50 2.13 -34.51
CA GLN A 734 -44.48 0.73 -34.98
C GLN A 734 -43.53 0.61 -36.19
N THR A 735 -42.51 -0.20 -36.12
CA THR A 735 -42.11 -1.46 -36.78
C THR A 735 -40.78 -1.25 -37.52
N GLY A 736 -39.72 -1.97 -37.08
CA GLY A 736 -38.69 -2.83 -37.70
C GLY A 736 -37.32 -2.60 -37.05
#